data_AF-A0A7X0Y150-F1
#
_entry.id   AF-A0A7X0Y150-F1
#
_cell.length_a   1.000
_cell.length_b   1.000
_cell.length_c   1.000
_cell.angle_alpha   90.00
_cell.angle_beta   90.00
_cell.angle_gamma   90.00
#
_symmetry.space_group_name_H-M   'P 1'
#
loop_
_entity.id
_entity.type
_entity.pdbx_description
1 polymer ?
#
loop_
_entity_poly.entity_id
_entity_poly.type
_entity_poly.pdbx_seq_one_letter_code
_entity_poly.pdbx_strand_id
1 'polypeptide(L)'
;MKKVTKRVVSVVSVLLLVVSLFASSVLGSIGNSSVKAKAASTPQYRNVMYYGDWSIWGGEGQFYPKDIPADQLTHLNFAFLDFDSNGNLKFTDKDAAVGAPVGQDGVQWGGANAGILNALQDLKAANPNLKVGVSIGGWSKSGDFSAVAANATARANFVSNVMKFIKYTNMDFVDLDWEYPASVRAADLVDNKNDEGTPNATPADKQNYITLLQDLRTALDKQGVDVKKKYELSVALPAAKNTLANGVDVAKLFNVVDFANIMTYDMNGAWTPNSAHHTALYGNPADPNYNDGFSVDQTVKYLKSQGAASEKIVIGAAFYTRGWNKVDAGTSTTQPGLFQPATKNNKDADQSATYGAPNEKPLATGDGGRAGGVWAYKSIDALKAKSPTLVEYWDDVAKAPYMYSKTTGEFYTYDNVRSIGYKAQYVKDNNLGGMISWMQSQDKATTSTKRDELTKAIKQGLFGAGALAANTITYANLNVEATVAPYSENGVGYEITVKNKETANETNEVLQAVEFAAETVKLPKFYIPVKAGETLTAGDYKAGTVSTANGYTVVDLASVYDAQQIPQGATYTFRLKSNLTSVNVSNIANISLTQRMSKTGTELGKQVVFGGGAVVPDPSDTVAPTAPTNLATVAANVTDVAVPLSWSASTDNVGVAGYKVYRNGTEVATVSGVSYTDTGLTASTAYTYTVKAYDAAGNVSAASTALSVTTKAGTVTPPGSGTWSADATYNQGDQVTYNGHTYKAKWWTKGDVPGADQWGPWDLVN
;
A
#
# COMPACT_ATOMS: atom_id res chain seq x y z
N MET A 1 -35.18 -41.69 77.27
CA MET A 1 -36.36 -40.92 77.71
C MET A 1 -35.92 -39.48 77.92
N LYS A 2 -36.56 -38.35 77.54
CA LYS A 2 -37.66 -37.89 76.64
C LYS A 2 -37.39 -36.36 76.49
N LYS A 3 -37.56 -35.58 75.42
CA LYS A 3 -37.78 -35.63 73.95
C LYS A 3 -37.18 -34.28 73.41
N VAL A 4 -36.55 -34.09 72.24
CA VAL A 4 -37.03 -34.23 70.83
C VAL A 4 -38.19 -33.27 70.52
N THR A 5 -38.07 -32.16 69.76
CA THR A 5 -36.99 -31.59 68.88
C THR A 5 -37.19 -30.05 68.76
N LYS A 6 -36.53 -29.20 67.93
CA LYS A 6 -35.80 -29.36 66.64
C LYS A 6 -34.60 -28.36 66.48
N ARG A 7 -34.36 -27.85 65.26
CA ARG A 7 -33.20 -27.09 64.72
C ARG A 7 -33.63 -25.66 64.28
N VAL A 8 -32.88 -24.55 64.48
CA VAL A 8 -31.54 -24.13 63.92
C VAL A 8 -31.66 -23.77 62.42
N VAL A 9 -31.32 -22.56 61.92
CA VAL A 9 -30.04 -21.78 61.96
C VAL A 9 -30.19 -20.24 62.11
N SER A 10 -29.16 -19.61 62.69
CA SER A 10 -28.63 -18.21 62.67
C SER A 10 -28.81 -17.36 61.38
N VAL A 11 -28.61 -16.02 61.30
CA VAL A 11 -28.26 -14.91 62.25
C VAL A 11 -28.74 -13.58 61.60
N VAL A 12 -29.56 -12.73 62.26
CA VAL A 12 -29.18 -11.45 62.93
C VAL A 12 -28.31 -10.51 62.06
N SER A 13 -28.69 -9.30 61.63
CA SER A 13 -29.83 -8.41 62.00
C SER A 13 -30.53 -7.82 60.77
N VAL A 14 -31.81 -7.45 60.90
CA VAL A 14 -32.62 -6.78 59.86
C VAL A 14 -33.15 -5.45 60.40
N LEU A 15 -32.88 -4.33 59.70
CA LEU A 15 -33.68 -3.10 59.78
C LEU A 15 -33.43 -2.14 58.59
N LEU A 16 -33.79 -2.53 57.36
CA LEU A 16 -33.94 -1.58 56.23
C LEU A 16 -34.72 -2.20 55.05
N LEU A 17 -36.04 -2.25 55.20
CA LEU A 17 -37.09 -2.50 54.19
C LEU A 17 -38.37 -1.85 54.79
N VAL A 18 -39.27 -1.16 54.08
CA VAL A 18 -39.57 -1.17 52.63
C VAL A 18 -39.80 0.28 52.13
N VAL A 19 -38.92 0.78 51.26
CA VAL A 19 -39.24 1.75 50.19
C VAL A 19 -38.38 1.37 48.99
N SER A 20 -38.83 0.39 48.21
CA SER A 20 -38.03 -0.24 47.17
C SER A 20 -38.80 -0.35 45.85
N LEU A 21 -38.95 0.78 45.15
CA LEU A 21 -39.19 0.87 43.71
C LEU A 21 -38.94 2.31 43.25
N PHE A 22 -38.16 2.46 42.17
CA PHE A 22 -37.74 3.70 41.48
C PHE A 22 -36.67 4.59 42.15
N ALA A 23 -35.93 5.31 41.27
CA ALA A 23 -34.88 6.33 41.52
C ALA A 23 -33.51 5.87 42.12
N SER A 24 -32.58 5.41 41.26
CA SER A 24 -31.17 5.17 41.62
C SER A 24 -30.19 5.43 40.45
N SER A 25 -29.90 6.69 40.08
CA SER A 25 -28.97 6.97 38.95
C SER A 25 -28.28 8.35 38.88
N VAL A 26 -28.04 9.08 39.99
CA VAL A 26 -27.12 10.25 39.99
C VAL A 26 -26.28 10.29 41.26
N LEU A 27 -24.97 9.98 41.13
CA LEU A 27 -23.80 10.55 41.85
C LEU A 27 -22.57 9.66 41.61
N GLY A 28 -21.67 10.09 40.72
CA GLY A 28 -20.40 9.43 40.42
C GLY A 28 -19.21 10.21 40.97
N SER A 29 -18.23 9.51 41.54
CA SER A 29 -17.07 10.06 42.25
C SER A 29 -16.25 11.11 41.48
N ILE A 30 -15.80 12.15 42.20
CA ILE A 30 -14.76 13.07 41.73
C ILE A 30 -13.41 12.34 41.76
N GLY A 31 -13.05 11.69 40.66
CA GLY A 31 -11.74 11.08 40.46
C GLY A 31 -10.69 12.11 40.05
N ASN A 32 -9.57 12.17 40.77
CA ASN A 32 -8.49 13.12 40.47
C ASN A 32 -7.66 12.67 39.25
N SER A 33 -8.21 12.85 38.05
CA SER A 33 -7.62 12.42 36.79
C SER A 33 -6.37 13.21 36.45
N SER A 34 -5.19 12.61 36.69
CA SER A 34 -3.94 13.13 36.14
C SER A 34 -4.00 13.07 34.61
N VAL A 35 -4.05 14.24 33.98
CA VAL A 35 -4.01 14.36 32.52
C VAL A 35 -2.63 13.94 32.05
N LYS A 36 -2.46 12.65 31.75
CA LYS A 36 -1.33 12.19 30.95
C LYS A 36 -1.41 12.91 29.62
N ALA A 37 -0.47 13.83 29.38
CA ALA A 37 -0.31 14.46 28.08
C ALA A 37 -0.24 13.34 27.02
N LYS A 38 -1.17 13.36 26.06
CA LYS A 38 -1.17 12.41 24.95
C LYS A 38 0.15 12.63 24.20
N ALA A 39 1.09 11.71 24.37
CA ALA A 39 2.40 11.80 23.72
C ALA A 39 2.16 12.01 22.22
N ALA A 40 2.81 13.03 21.66
CA ALA A 40 2.61 13.38 20.26
C ALA A 40 3.10 12.22 19.39
N SER A 41 2.16 11.41 18.91
CA SER A 41 2.44 10.36 17.94
C SER A 41 2.97 11.02 16.68
N THR A 42 4.20 10.71 16.30
CA THR A 42 4.80 11.15 15.03
C THR A 42 3.79 10.94 13.91
N PRO A 43 3.46 11.95 13.09
CA PRO A 43 2.47 11.81 12.03
C PRO A 43 2.81 10.65 11.10
N GLN A 44 1.93 9.65 11.02
CA GLN A 44 2.07 8.54 10.09
C GLN A 44 1.59 9.01 8.72
N TYR A 45 2.47 9.71 8.02
CA TYR A 45 2.23 10.13 6.64
C TYR A 45 1.98 8.92 5.73
N ARG A 46 1.27 9.16 4.63
CA ARG A 46 1.03 8.21 3.56
C ARG A 46 1.63 8.73 2.26
N ASN A 47 2.33 7.85 1.54
CA ASN A 47 2.49 7.96 0.09
C ASN A 47 1.54 6.93 -0.53
N VAL A 48 0.46 7.41 -1.15
CA VAL A 48 -0.61 6.62 -1.75
C VAL A 48 -0.51 6.73 -3.28
N MET A 49 -0.82 5.65 -3.99
CA MET A 49 -0.66 5.60 -5.45
C MET A 49 -1.82 4.85 -6.09
N TYR A 50 -2.37 5.38 -7.19
CA TYR A 50 -3.27 4.62 -8.05
C TYR A 50 -2.49 3.81 -9.11
N TYR A 51 -2.94 2.58 -9.34
CA TYR A 51 -2.47 1.71 -10.41
C TYR A 51 -3.68 1.13 -11.16
N GLY A 52 -3.91 1.62 -12.38
CA GLY A 52 -5.00 1.17 -13.26
C GLY A 52 -4.72 -0.23 -13.83
N ASP A 53 -5.75 -1.07 -13.96
CA ASP A 53 -5.63 -2.41 -14.54
C ASP A 53 -5.12 -2.37 -16.00
N TRP A 54 -5.56 -1.37 -16.76
CA TRP A 54 -5.07 -1.05 -18.11
C TRP A 54 -3.56 -0.71 -18.20
N SER A 55 -2.85 -0.54 -17.07
CA SER A 55 -1.40 -0.26 -17.04
C SER A 55 -0.57 -1.35 -17.71
N ILE A 56 -1.07 -2.60 -17.72
CA ILE A 56 -0.34 -3.75 -18.26
C ILE A 56 -0.30 -3.79 -19.79
N TRP A 57 -1.10 -2.96 -20.47
CA TRP A 57 -1.22 -2.96 -21.92
C TRP A 57 -0.20 -2.03 -22.60
N GLY A 58 -0.06 -2.18 -23.92
CA GLY A 58 0.85 -1.35 -24.72
C GLY A 58 0.57 0.16 -24.62
N GLY A 59 -0.68 0.55 -24.30
CA GLY A 59 -1.07 1.94 -24.08
C GLY A 59 -0.26 2.64 -22.98
N GLU A 60 0.09 1.95 -21.91
CA GLU A 60 0.88 2.47 -20.78
C GLU A 60 2.33 1.95 -20.78
N GLY A 61 2.75 1.34 -21.91
CA GLY A 61 4.08 0.76 -22.07
C GLY A 61 4.29 -0.48 -21.19
N GLN A 62 3.29 -1.37 -21.12
CA GLN A 62 3.34 -2.68 -20.47
C GLN A 62 3.88 -2.64 -19.03
N PHE A 63 3.30 -1.75 -18.23
CA PHE A 63 3.77 -1.43 -16.90
C PHE A 63 3.16 -2.39 -15.87
N TYR A 64 3.90 -3.44 -15.52
CA TYR A 64 3.41 -4.52 -14.65
C TYR A 64 3.65 -4.23 -13.16
N PRO A 65 2.99 -4.93 -12.22
CA PRO A 65 3.14 -4.66 -10.78
C PRO A 65 4.58 -4.74 -10.28
N LYS A 66 5.40 -5.63 -10.86
CA LYS A 66 6.85 -5.73 -10.56
C LYS A 66 7.67 -4.46 -10.89
N ASP A 67 7.13 -3.52 -11.67
CA ASP A 67 7.82 -2.31 -12.14
C ASP A 67 7.50 -1.06 -11.30
N ILE A 68 6.64 -1.22 -10.29
CA ILE A 68 6.30 -0.21 -9.27
C ILE A 68 7.48 -0.03 -8.29
N PRO A 69 7.87 1.21 -7.91
CA PRO A 69 8.81 1.48 -6.83
C PRO A 69 8.14 1.28 -5.44
N ALA A 70 7.75 0.04 -5.15
CA ALA A 70 6.93 -0.30 -3.99
C ALA A 70 7.64 -0.03 -2.63
N ASP A 71 8.97 0.02 -2.60
CA ASP A 71 9.80 0.42 -1.46
C ASP A 71 9.59 1.90 -1.06
N GLN A 72 9.04 2.71 -1.98
CA GLN A 72 8.82 4.15 -1.81
C GLN A 72 7.37 4.51 -1.48
N LEU A 73 6.46 3.52 -1.50
CA LEU A 73 5.03 3.66 -1.28
C LEU A 73 4.60 3.10 0.08
N THR A 74 3.44 3.56 0.57
CA THR A 74 2.79 3.01 1.77
C THR A 74 1.45 2.34 1.48
N HIS A 75 0.74 2.82 0.45
CA HIS A 75 -0.57 2.31 0.04
C HIS A 75 -0.63 2.32 -1.49
N LEU A 76 -1.19 1.25 -2.07
CA LEU A 76 -1.41 1.11 -3.50
C LEU A 76 -2.88 0.74 -3.76
N ASN A 77 -3.58 1.63 -4.46
CA ASN A 77 -4.98 1.48 -4.82
C ASN A 77 -5.03 0.81 -6.21
N PHE A 78 -5.48 -0.44 -6.26
CA PHE A 78 -5.80 -1.13 -7.51
C PHE A 78 -7.06 -0.50 -8.10
N ALA A 79 -6.91 0.19 -9.23
CA ALA A 79 -7.98 0.87 -9.95
C ALA A 79 -8.38 0.03 -11.18
N PHE A 80 -9.65 -0.28 -11.44
CA PHE A 80 -10.80 -0.14 -10.55
C PHE A 80 -11.52 -1.49 -10.42
N LEU A 81 -12.52 -1.52 -9.54
CA LEU A 81 -13.53 -2.55 -9.53
C LEU A 81 -14.90 -1.89 -9.71
N ASP A 82 -15.75 -2.51 -10.50
CA ASP A 82 -17.11 -2.07 -10.83
C ASP A 82 -18.13 -2.99 -10.12
N PHE A 83 -19.41 -2.61 -10.10
CA PHE A 83 -20.51 -3.39 -9.53
C PHE A 83 -21.84 -3.06 -10.20
N ASP A 84 -22.85 -3.95 -10.10
CA ASP A 84 -24.20 -3.69 -10.58
C ASP A 84 -25.11 -3.05 -9.50
N SER A 85 -26.28 -2.56 -9.92
CA SER A 85 -27.34 -2.03 -9.03
C SER A 85 -27.86 -3.01 -7.97
N ASN A 86 -27.48 -4.30 -8.02
CA ASN A 86 -27.78 -5.29 -6.98
C ASN A 86 -26.62 -5.46 -5.98
N GLY A 87 -25.44 -4.88 -6.24
CA GLY A 87 -24.23 -5.04 -5.44
C GLY A 87 -23.31 -6.20 -5.86
N ASN A 88 -23.49 -6.76 -7.06
CA ASN A 88 -22.63 -7.80 -7.61
C ASN A 88 -21.41 -7.17 -8.29
N LEU A 89 -20.20 -7.64 -7.98
CA LEU A 89 -18.95 -7.06 -8.50
C LEU A 89 -18.72 -7.42 -9.98
N LYS A 90 -18.04 -6.53 -10.72
CA LYS A 90 -17.59 -6.71 -12.11
C LYS A 90 -16.13 -6.28 -12.23
N PHE A 91 -15.36 -6.89 -13.13
CA PHE A 91 -14.04 -6.37 -13.51
C PHE A 91 -14.19 -5.24 -14.55
N THR A 92 -13.36 -4.20 -14.46
CA THR A 92 -13.15 -3.25 -15.57
C THR A 92 -12.35 -3.89 -16.70
N ASP A 93 -11.28 -4.62 -16.37
CA ASP A 93 -10.57 -5.51 -17.28
C ASP A 93 -10.25 -6.85 -16.57
N LYS A 94 -11.01 -7.90 -16.92
CA LYS A 94 -10.85 -9.26 -16.37
C LYS A 94 -9.51 -9.88 -16.77
N ASP A 95 -9.09 -9.67 -18.02
CA ASP A 95 -7.86 -10.25 -18.54
C ASP A 95 -6.64 -9.61 -17.87
N ALA A 96 -6.69 -8.31 -17.55
CA ALA A 96 -5.68 -7.68 -16.72
C ALA A 96 -5.74 -8.13 -15.24
N ALA A 97 -6.92 -8.14 -14.64
CA ALA A 97 -7.08 -8.44 -13.21
C ALA A 97 -6.65 -9.87 -12.83
N VAL A 98 -7.03 -10.88 -13.63
CA VAL A 98 -6.83 -12.32 -13.33
C VAL A 98 -6.25 -13.15 -14.49
N GLY A 99 -6.27 -12.68 -15.74
CA GLY A 99 -5.88 -13.48 -16.92
C GLY A 99 -4.39 -13.45 -17.26
N ALA A 100 -3.77 -12.27 -17.33
CA ALA A 100 -2.49 -12.06 -17.98
C ALA A 100 -1.28 -12.46 -17.11
N PRO A 101 -0.18 -13.02 -17.67
CA PRO A 101 1.03 -13.34 -16.91
C PRO A 101 1.76 -12.17 -16.24
N VAL A 102 1.48 -10.92 -16.64
CA VAL A 102 2.04 -9.66 -16.09
C VAL A 102 3.55 -9.69 -15.79
N GLY A 103 4.32 -10.38 -16.64
CA GLY A 103 5.78 -10.50 -16.53
C GLY A 103 6.31 -11.24 -15.31
N GLN A 104 5.50 -12.10 -14.67
CA GLN A 104 5.90 -12.96 -13.56
C GLN A 104 6.48 -14.30 -14.03
N ASP A 105 7.56 -14.80 -13.40
CA ASP A 105 8.26 -16.00 -13.87
C ASP A 105 7.44 -17.29 -13.72
N GLY A 106 7.39 -18.06 -14.82
CA GLY A 106 6.64 -19.31 -14.96
C GLY A 106 5.14 -19.16 -15.14
N VAL A 107 4.56 -17.96 -14.97
CA VAL A 107 3.11 -17.76 -15.00
C VAL A 107 2.56 -17.86 -16.43
N GLN A 108 1.43 -18.56 -16.59
CA GLN A 108 0.73 -18.75 -17.86
C GLN A 108 -0.64 -18.06 -17.84
N TRP A 109 -1.17 -17.73 -19.02
CA TRP A 109 -2.47 -17.06 -19.15
C TRP A 109 -3.60 -17.90 -18.54
N GLY A 110 -4.42 -17.29 -17.69
CA GLY A 110 -5.55 -17.95 -17.03
C GLY A 110 -5.18 -18.95 -15.92
N GLY A 111 -3.90 -19.05 -15.53
CA GLY A 111 -3.49 -19.84 -14.37
C GLY A 111 -3.97 -19.20 -13.05
N ALA A 112 -4.16 -20.00 -11.99
CA ALA A 112 -4.63 -19.48 -10.69
C ALA A 112 -3.68 -18.46 -10.03
N ASN A 113 -2.44 -18.36 -10.51
CA ASN A 113 -1.41 -17.39 -10.13
C ASN A 113 -1.26 -16.19 -11.10
N ALA A 114 -2.12 -16.08 -12.11
CA ALA A 114 -2.05 -15.02 -13.12
C ALA A 114 -2.80 -13.74 -12.70
N GLY A 115 -2.66 -12.71 -13.54
CA GLY A 115 -3.24 -11.38 -13.38
C GLY A 115 -2.57 -10.50 -12.33
N ILE A 116 -2.96 -9.23 -12.37
CA ILE A 116 -2.48 -8.20 -11.43
C ILE A 116 -2.74 -8.60 -9.98
N LEU A 117 -3.91 -9.19 -9.67
CA LEU A 117 -4.33 -9.48 -8.30
C LEU A 117 -3.45 -10.52 -7.58
N ASN A 118 -2.84 -11.46 -8.31
CA ASN A 118 -1.82 -12.34 -7.76
C ASN A 118 -0.45 -11.65 -7.71
N ALA A 119 -0.04 -10.96 -8.78
CA ALA A 119 1.27 -10.29 -8.83
C ALA A 119 1.43 -9.18 -7.78
N LEU A 120 0.35 -8.52 -7.36
CA LEU A 120 0.34 -7.57 -6.24
C LEU A 120 0.64 -8.22 -4.88
N GLN A 121 0.29 -9.49 -4.67
CA GLN A 121 0.60 -10.21 -3.42
C GLN A 121 2.10 -10.53 -3.31
N ASP A 122 2.75 -10.85 -4.43
CA ASP A 122 4.21 -11.04 -4.51
C ASP A 122 4.97 -9.71 -4.34
N LEU A 123 4.51 -8.64 -5.02
CA LEU A 123 5.05 -7.28 -4.84
C LEU A 123 5.01 -6.84 -3.38
N LYS A 124 3.88 -7.06 -2.71
CA LYS A 124 3.67 -6.74 -1.29
C LYS A 124 4.51 -7.60 -0.36
N ALA A 125 4.69 -8.88 -0.66
CA ALA A 125 5.54 -9.77 0.13
C ALA A 125 7.03 -9.37 0.07
N ALA A 126 7.49 -8.90 -1.10
CA ALA A 126 8.82 -8.32 -1.26
C ALA A 126 8.97 -6.92 -0.64
N ASN A 127 7.87 -6.16 -0.48
CA ASN A 127 7.84 -4.78 0.02
C ASN A 127 6.83 -4.63 1.16
N PRO A 128 7.09 -5.18 2.37
CA PRO A 128 6.09 -5.24 3.45
C PRO A 128 5.66 -3.88 4.00
N ASN A 129 6.37 -2.79 3.66
CA ASN A 129 5.92 -1.42 3.88
C ASN A 129 4.64 -1.04 3.12
N LEU A 130 4.31 -1.79 2.07
CA LEU A 130 3.15 -1.55 1.21
C LEU A 130 1.89 -2.24 1.74
N LYS A 131 0.80 -1.46 1.88
CA LYS A 131 -0.57 -1.98 1.89
C LYS A 131 -1.15 -1.94 0.48
N VAL A 132 -1.95 -2.93 0.11
CA VAL A 132 -2.63 -2.98 -1.19
C VAL A 132 -4.13 -3.02 -0.96
N GLY A 133 -4.90 -2.19 -1.65
CA GLY A 133 -6.36 -2.11 -1.53
C GLY A 133 -7.04 -2.03 -2.88
N VAL A 134 -8.36 -2.26 -2.89
CA VAL A 134 -9.20 -2.08 -4.08
C VAL A 134 -9.82 -0.69 -4.08
N SER A 135 -9.73 0.02 -5.21
CA SER A 135 -10.56 1.19 -5.46
C SER A 135 -11.79 0.78 -6.25
N ILE A 136 -12.96 1.08 -5.71
CA ILE A 136 -14.25 0.74 -6.31
C ILE A 136 -14.86 2.02 -6.89
N GLY A 137 -15.21 1.99 -8.18
CA GLY A 137 -15.77 3.12 -8.90
C GLY A 137 -14.76 3.93 -9.72
N GLY A 138 -14.60 5.20 -9.36
CA GLY A 138 -13.97 6.23 -10.18
C GLY A 138 -14.92 6.80 -11.23
N TRP A 139 -14.45 7.82 -11.95
CA TRP A 139 -15.22 8.63 -12.91
C TRP A 139 -16.20 7.84 -13.77
N SER A 140 -15.71 6.79 -14.43
CA SER A 140 -16.48 6.03 -15.41
C SER A 140 -17.37 4.93 -14.83
N LYS A 141 -17.21 4.57 -13.54
CA LYS A 141 -17.88 3.43 -12.87
C LYS A 141 -18.60 3.83 -11.59
N SER A 142 -19.17 5.04 -11.59
CA SER A 142 -19.94 5.58 -10.48
C SER A 142 -21.46 5.45 -10.65
N GLY A 143 -21.95 4.81 -11.72
CA GLY A 143 -23.36 4.84 -12.13
C GLY A 143 -24.34 4.21 -11.13
N ASP A 144 -23.96 3.08 -10.53
CA ASP A 144 -24.83 2.29 -9.65
C ASP A 144 -24.71 2.64 -8.15
N PHE A 145 -23.77 3.51 -7.73
CA PHE A 145 -23.59 3.87 -6.31
C PHE A 145 -24.87 4.41 -5.65
N SER A 146 -25.60 5.32 -6.31
CA SER A 146 -26.83 5.90 -5.75
C SER A 146 -27.87 4.83 -5.43
N ALA A 147 -28.11 3.92 -6.39
CA ALA A 147 -29.09 2.85 -6.26
C ALA A 147 -28.70 1.86 -5.14
N VAL A 148 -27.43 1.43 -5.12
CA VAL A 148 -26.91 0.51 -4.09
C VAL A 148 -26.88 1.17 -2.71
N ALA A 149 -26.45 2.43 -2.60
CA ALA A 149 -26.39 3.13 -1.31
C ALA A 149 -27.78 3.36 -0.71
N ALA A 150 -28.79 3.66 -1.54
CA ALA A 150 -30.18 3.83 -1.11
C ALA A 150 -30.85 2.49 -0.70
N ASN A 151 -30.62 1.41 -1.44
CA ASN A 151 -31.28 0.12 -1.22
C ASN A 151 -30.52 -0.76 -0.21
N ALA A 152 -31.05 -0.92 1.00
CA ALA A 152 -30.42 -1.69 2.07
C ALA A 152 -30.07 -3.15 1.69
N THR A 153 -30.86 -3.81 0.83
CA THR A 153 -30.58 -5.18 0.39
C THR A 153 -29.42 -5.22 -0.59
N ALA A 154 -29.40 -4.33 -1.58
CA ALA A 154 -28.30 -4.22 -2.53
C ALA A 154 -27.00 -3.78 -1.84
N ARG A 155 -27.09 -2.87 -0.87
CA ARG A 155 -25.97 -2.43 -0.04
C ARG A 155 -25.37 -3.55 0.79
N ALA A 156 -26.21 -4.39 1.41
CA ALA A 156 -25.75 -5.55 2.16
C ALA A 156 -25.06 -6.60 1.25
N ASN A 157 -25.59 -6.82 0.04
CA ASN A 157 -24.95 -7.68 -0.96
C ASN A 157 -23.59 -7.10 -1.40
N PHE A 158 -23.53 -5.81 -1.75
CA PHE A 158 -22.30 -5.11 -2.09
C PHE A 158 -21.24 -5.24 -0.99
N VAL A 159 -21.57 -4.89 0.25
CA VAL A 159 -20.65 -4.99 1.40
C VAL A 159 -20.15 -6.43 1.59
N SER A 160 -21.05 -7.42 1.51
CA SER A 160 -20.69 -8.85 1.57
C SER A 160 -19.70 -9.25 0.47
N ASN A 161 -19.96 -8.85 -0.78
CA ASN A 161 -19.13 -9.18 -1.93
C ASN A 161 -17.76 -8.48 -1.85
N VAL A 162 -17.70 -7.23 -1.39
CA VAL A 162 -16.42 -6.52 -1.16
C VAL A 162 -15.60 -7.20 -0.04
N MET A 163 -16.23 -7.65 1.05
CA MET A 163 -15.51 -8.38 2.12
C MET A 163 -14.92 -9.69 1.61
N LYS A 164 -15.67 -10.45 0.80
CA LYS A 164 -15.16 -11.64 0.10
C LYS A 164 -13.98 -11.30 -0.80
N PHE A 165 -14.11 -10.29 -1.65
CA PHE A 165 -13.07 -9.90 -2.60
C PHE A 165 -11.73 -9.57 -1.91
N ILE A 166 -11.74 -8.72 -0.87
CA ILE A 166 -10.50 -8.35 -0.15
C ILE A 166 -9.91 -9.50 0.68
N LYS A 167 -10.75 -10.46 1.12
CA LYS A 167 -10.30 -11.69 1.78
C LYS A 167 -9.56 -12.59 0.78
N TYR A 168 -10.18 -12.90 -0.36
CA TYR A 168 -9.59 -13.77 -1.39
C TYR A 168 -8.31 -13.17 -2.02
N THR A 169 -8.26 -11.85 -2.21
CA THR A 169 -7.08 -11.14 -2.76
C THR A 169 -6.02 -10.77 -1.71
N ASN A 170 -6.28 -11.02 -0.41
CA ASN A 170 -5.48 -10.57 0.73
C ASN A 170 -5.12 -9.06 0.74
N MET A 171 -6.04 -8.23 0.24
CA MET A 171 -5.97 -6.78 0.33
C MET A 171 -6.18 -6.28 1.76
N ASP A 172 -5.68 -5.08 2.06
CA ASP A 172 -5.61 -4.50 3.40
C ASP A 172 -6.63 -3.37 3.62
N PHE A 173 -7.19 -2.82 2.54
CA PHE A 173 -8.16 -1.73 2.62
C PHE A 173 -9.13 -1.73 1.44
N VAL A 174 -10.24 -0.99 1.62
CA VAL A 174 -11.21 -0.64 0.59
C VAL A 174 -11.17 0.87 0.41
N ASP A 175 -11.06 1.34 -0.83
CA ASP A 175 -11.21 2.74 -1.22
C ASP A 175 -12.53 2.87 -2.01
N LEU A 176 -13.45 3.74 -1.57
CA LEU A 176 -14.64 4.08 -2.37
C LEU A 176 -14.44 5.39 -3.10
N ASP A 177 -14.44 5.31 -4.43
CA ASP A 177 -14.29 6.44 -5.34
C ASP A 177 -15.64 6.69 -6.05
N TRP A 178 -16.51 7.47 -5.42
CA TRP A 178 -17.83 7.81 -5.97
C TRP A 178 -17.76 9.22 -6.56
N GLU A 179 -17.90 9.32 -7.89
CA GLU A 179 -17.78 10.56 -8.66
C GLU A 179 -19.10 11.02 -9.33
N TYR A 180 -20.04 11.68 -8.63
CA TYR A 180 -20.07 12.09 -7.22
C TYR A 180 -21.47 11.92 -6.60
N PRO A 181 -21.58 11.73 -5.27
CA PRO A 181 -22.86 11.76 -4.57
C PRO A 181 -23.67 13.04 -4.88
N ALA A 182 -24.99 12.89 -5.02
CA ALA A 182 -25.96 13.97 -5.26
C ALA A 182 -25.71 14.81 -6.53
N SER A 183 -24.80 14.39 -7.40
CA SER A 183 -24.36 15.15 -8.57
C SER A 183 -24.72 14.39 -9.83
N VAL A 184 -25.83 14.77 -10.48
CA VAL A 184 -26.35 14.06 -11.67
C VAL A 184 -25.47 14.37 -12.89
N ARG A 185 -24.84 13.34 -13.43
CA ARG A 185 -23.97 13.41 -14.62
C ARG A 185 -24.44 12.42 -15.67
N ALA A 186 -24.52 12.86 -16.93
CA ALA A 186 -24.68 11.95 -18.07
C ALA A 186 -23.33 11.26 -18.40
N ALA A 187 -23.39 10.07 -18.98
CA ALA A 187 -22.20 9.37 -19.49
C ALA A 187 -21.46 10.22 -20.53
N ASP A 188 -20.16 10.43 -20.33
CA ASP A 188 -19.27 11.08 -21.28
C ASP A 188 -18.71 10.05 -22.28
N LEU A 189 -19.61 9.58 -23.14
CA LEU A 189 -19.30 8.62 -24.21
C LEU A 189 -18.35 9.18 -25.28
N VAL A 190 -18.04 10.50 -25.24
CA VAL A 190 -17.00 11.09 -26.08
C VAL A 190 -15.63 10.79 -25.49
N ASP A 191 -15.44 10.96 -24.18
CA ASP A 191 -14.16 10.66 -23.53
C ASP A 191 -13.94 9.15 -23.35
N ASN A 192 -14.95 8.44 -22.82
CA ASN A 192 -14.91 7.00 -22.60
C ASN A 192 -16.25 6.35 -22.94
N LYS A 193 -16.28 5.53 -23.99
CA LYS A 193 -17.46 4.74 -24.42
C LYS A 193 -18.03 3.80 -23.34
N ASN A 194 -17.27 3.51 -22.28
CA ASN A 194 -17.66 2.66 -21.15
C ASN A 194 -18.04 3.48 -19.90
N ASP A 195 -18.10 4.81 -19.98
CA ASP A 195 -18.58 5.69 -18.90
C ASP A 195 -20.09 5.51 -18.68
N GLU A 196 -20.49 5.39 -17.42
CA GLU A 196 -21.88 5.24 -16.99
C GLU A 196 -22.52 6.57 -16.56
N GLY A 197 -21.71 7.58 -16.26
CA GLY A 197 -22.16 8.79 -15.59
C GLY A 197 -22.57 8.54 -14.13
N THR A 198 -23.47 9.39 -13.65
CA THR A 198 -24.21 9.25 -12.38
C THR A 198 -25.68 9.64 -12.59
N PRO A 199 -26.38 9.03 -13.57
CA PRO A 199 -27.73 9.47 -13.99
C PRO A 199 -28.77 9.34 -12.88
N ASN A 200 -28.52 8.45 -11.91
CA ASN A 200 -29.42 8.14 -10.80
C ASN A 200 -29.10 8.90 -9.49
N ALA A 201 -28.15 9.86 -9.49
CA ALA A 201 -27.74 10.56 -8.27
C ALA A 201 -28.87 11.42 -7.67
N THR A 202 -28.94 11.49 -6.33
CA THR A 202 -30.02 12.17 -5.60
C THR A 202 -29.50 13.01 -4.42
N PRO A 203 -30.24 14.03 -3.95
CA PRO A 203 -29.89 14.72 -2.70
C PRO A 203 -29.83 13.82 -1.45
N ALA A 204 -30.44 12.63 -1.48
CA ALA A 204 -30.37 11.66 -0.38
C ALA A 204 -29.01 10.94 -0.32
N ASP A 205 -28.24 10.92 -1.42
CA ASP A 205 -26.93 10.28 -1.53
C ASP A 205 -25.98 10.77 -0.42
N LYS A 206 -26.07 12.05 -0.04
CA LYS A 206 -25.27 12.66 1.04
C LYS A 206 -25.40 11.94 2.38
N GLN A 207 -26.56 11.34 2.67
CA GLN A 207 -26.76 10.52 3.86
C GLN A 207 -26.59 9.01 3.56
N ASN A 208 -26.98 8.55 2.36
CA ASN A 208 -26.80 7.15 1.95
C ASN A 208 -25.33 6.74 1.87
N TYR A 209 -24.43 7.63 1.44
CA TYR A 209 -22.99 7.42 1.39
C TYR A 209 -22.39 7.22 2.79
N ILE A 210 -22.86 7.98 3.79
CA ILE A 210 -22.46 7.76 5.20
C ILE A 210 -22.94 6.39 5.69
N THR A 211 -24.16 5.98 5.36
CA THR A 211 -24.69 4.65 5.70
C THR A 211 -23.86 3.54 5.05
N LEU A 212 -23.49 3.68 3.77
CA LEU A 212 -22.62 2.75 3.04
C LEU A 212 -21.23 2.62 3.70
N LEU A 213 -20.62 3.74 4.08
CA LEU A 213 -19.32 3.73 4.76
C LEU A 213 -19.41 3.12 6.16
N GLN A 214 -20.53 3.30 6.87
CA GLN A 214 -20.77 2.68 8.19
C GLN A 214 -20.98 1.16 8.09
N ASP A 215 -21.74 0.69 7.09
CA ASP A 215 -21.93 -0.74 6.83
C ASP A 215 -20.59 -1.40 6.43
N LEU A 216 -19.79 -0.75 5.56
CA LEU A 216 -18.43 -1.19 5.23
C LEU A 216 -17.51 -1.24 6.45
N ARG A 217 -17.41 -0.15 7.24
CA ARG A 217 -16.56 -0.09 8.45
C ARG A 217 -16.90 -1.23 9.42
N THR A 218 -18.18 -1.45 9.68
CA THR A 218 -18.68 -2.53 10.54
C THR A 218 -18.26 -3.92 10.03
N ALA A 219 -18.36 -4.15 8.71
CA ALA A 219 -17.96 -5.41 8.10
C ALA A 219 -16.43 -5.62 8.10
N LEU A 220 -15.66 -4.56 7.83
CA LEU A 220 -14.19 -4.55 7.85
C LEU A 220 -13.65 -4.82 9.27
N ASP A 221 -14.26 -4.23 10.31
CA ASP A 221 -13.89 -4.48 11.70
C ASP A 221 -14.21 -5.92 12.12
N LYS A 222 -15.39 -6.43 11.74
CA LYS A 222 -15.75 -7.84 11.98
C LYS A 222 -14.75 -8.80 11.31
N GLN A 223 -14.56 -8.66 10.00
CA GLN A 223 -13.66 -9.55 9.25
C GLN A 223 -12.21 -9.42 9.74
N GLY A 224 -11.81 -8.23 10.18
CA GLY A 224 -10.49 -7.98 10.77
C GLY A 224 -10.22 -8.72 12.07
N VAL A 225 -11.24 -8.86 12.93
CA VAL A 225 -11.16 -9.75 14.11
C VAL A 225 -11.06 -11.20 13.68
N ASP A 226 -11.95 -11.64 12.77
CA ASP A 226 -12.04 -13.04 12.32
C ASP A 226 -10.72 -13.53 11.68
N VAL A 227 -10.02 -12.69 10.90
CA VAL A 227 -8.74 -13.04 10.23
C VAL A 227 -7.48 -12.44 10.88
N LYS A 228 -7.59 -11.83 12.06
CA LYS A 228 -6.47 -11.20 12.82
C LYS A 228 -5.68 -10.17 11.99
N LYS A 229 -6.39 -9.22 11.39
CA LYS A 229 -5.85 -8.20 10.49
C LYS A 229 -6.58 -6.86 10.72
N LYS A 230 -5.88 -5.73 10.82
CA LYS A 230 -6.55 -4.43 10.73
C LYS A 230 -6.85 -4.14 9.25
N TYR A 231 -8.12 -4.03 8.89
CA TYR A 231 -8.53 -3.47 7.61
C TYR A 231 -8.76 -1.97 7.74
N GLU A 232 -8.40 -1.22 6.70
CA GLU A 232 -8.65 0.22 6.61
C GLU A 232 -9.75 0.54 5.60
N LEU A 233 -10.42 1.68 5.80
CA LEU A 233 -11.43 2.21 4.89
C LEU A 233 -10.98 3.60 4.44
N SER A 234 -10.86 3.82 3.14
CA SER A 234 -10.62 5.14 2.56
C SER A 234 -11.68 5.50 1.52
N VAL A 235 -11.62 6.74 1.06
CA VAL A 235 -12.46 7.27 -0.02
C VAL A 235 -11.62 8.17 -0.91
N ALA A 236 -11.99 8.30 -2.18
CA ALA A 236 -11.62 9.45 -2.99
C ALA A 236 -12.70 10.54 -2.87
N LEU A 237 -12.29 11.81 -2.83
CA LEU A 237 -13.19 12.97 -2.70
C LEU A 237 -12.81 14.09 -3.68
N PRO A 238 -13.78 14.81 -4.26
CA PRO A 238 -13.51 15.95 -5.13
C PRO A 238 -12.86 17.09 -4.36
N ALA A 239 -11.96 17.84 -4.99
CA ALA A 239 -11.45 19.08 -4.42
C ALA A 239 -12.44 20.25 -4.49
N ALA A 240 -13.38 20.21 -5.44
CA ALA A 240 -14.37 21.26 -5.68
C ALA A 240 -15.30 21.45 -4.47
N LYS A 241 -15.20 22.62 -3.83
CA LYS A 241 -16.00 23.01 -2.65
C LYS A 241 -17.49 22.80 -2.83
N ASN A 242 -18.04 23.15 -3.99
CA ASN A 242 -19.47 23.04 -4.27
C ASN A 242 -19.93 21.57 -4.36
N THR A 243 -19.11 20.70 -4.96
CA THR A 243 -19.38 19.25 -5.05
C THR A 243 -19.30 18.60 -3.67
N LEU A 244 -18.30 18.94 -2.85
CA LEU A 244 -18.22 18.52 -1.46
C LEU A 244 -19.44 18.98 -0.64
N ALA A 245 -19.82 20.26 -0.76
CA ALA A 245 -20.97 20.82 -0.06
C ALA A 245 -22.29 20.12 -0.44
N ASN A 246 -22.46 19.78 -1.73
CA ASN A 246 -23.62 19.06 -2.24
C ASN A 246 -23.66 17.59 -1.78
N GLY A 247 -22.58 16.84 -2.03
CA GLY A 247 -22.57 15.38 -1.89
C GLY A 247 -22.08 14.82 -0.55
N VAL A 248 -21.34 15.58 0.26
CA VAL A 248 -20.54 15.02 1.37
C VAL A 248 -20.89 15.62 2.73
N ASP A 249 -21.18 14.77 3.71
CA ASP A 249 -21.19 15.12 5.13
C ASP A 249 -19.80 14.89 5.71
N VAL A 250 -18.93 15.91 5.57
CA VAL A 250 -17.49 15.81 5.87
C VAL A 250 -17.24 15.37 7.31
N ALA A 251 -17.94 15.95 8.28
CA ALA A 251 -17.80 15.59 9.69
C ALA A 251 -18.17 14.13 9.96
N LYS A 252 -19.28 13.62 9.41
CA LYS A 252 -19.62 12.19 9.58
C LYS A 252 -18.63 11.28 8.85
N LEU A 253 -18.25 11.61 7.62
CA LEU A 253 -17.35 10.79 6.81
C LEU A 253 -15.99 10.62 7.48
N PHE A 254 -15.36 11.71 7.94
CA PHE A 254 -14.04 11.68 8.58
C PHE A 254 -14.04 11.00 9.95
N ASN A 255 -15.21 10.76 10.56
CA ASN A 255 -15.34 9.91 11.76
C ASN A 255 -15.38 8.41 11.43
N VAL A 256 -15.70 8.01 10.19
CA VAL A 256 -15.88 6.60 9.78
C VAL A 256 -14.66 6.05 9.02
N VAL A 257 -14.05 6.85 8.13
CA VAL A 257 -12.89 6.42 7.32
C VAL A 257 -11.57 6.53 8.10
N ASP A 258 -10.56 5.73 7.75
CA ASP A 258 -9.19 5.85 8.25
C ASP A 258 -8.46 7.06 7.65
N PHE A 259 -8.73 7.37 6.38
CA PHE A 259 -8.26 8.56 5.65
C PHE A 259 -9.13 8.84 4.43
N ALA A 260 -9.00 10.04 3.85
CA ALA A 260 -9.66 10.43 2.61
C ALA A 260 -8.62 11.01 1.63
N ASN A 261 -8.60 10.46 0.43
CA ASN A 261 -7.81 10.85 -0.72
C ASN A 261 -8.51 12.01 -1.42
N ILE A 262 -7.95 13.21 -1.36
CA ILE A 262 -8.56 14.40 -1.94
C ILE A 262 -7.96 14.64 -3.32
N MET A 263 -8.80 14.59 -4.34
CA MET A 263 -8.44 14.79 -5.74
C MET A 263 -8.19 16.28 -6.02
N THR A 264 -7.12 16.82 -5.44
CA THR A 264 -6.62 18.20 -5.67
C THR A 264 -5.79 18.28 -6.95
N TYR A 265 -6.29 17.62 -7.98
CA TYR A 265 -5.92 17.69 -9.38
C TYR A 265 -7.22 17.88 -10.17
N ASP A 266 -7.13 18.19 -11.45
CA ASP A 266 -8.29 18.34 -12.34
C ASP A 266 -9.30 19.41 -11.89
N MET A 267 -8.84 20.37 -11.08
CA MET A 267 -9.63 21.50 -10.64
C MET A 267 -9.88 22.52 -11.77
N ASN A 268 -9.09 22.45 -12.85
CA ASN A 268 -9.24 23.22 -14.08
C ASN A 268 -8.85 22.36 -15.30
N GLY A 269 -9.40 22.66 -16.48
CA GLY A 269 -9.09 21.94 -17.72
C GLY A 269 -9.92 22.43 -18.90
N ALA A 270 -9.74 21.81 -20.07
CA ALA A 270 -10.29 22.23 -21.36
C ALA A 270 -11.84 22.30 -21.46
N TRP A 271 -12.58 21.95 -20.42
CA TRP A 271 -14.01 22.22 -20.28
C TRP A 271 -14.30 23.70 -19.94
N THR A 272 -13.33 24.46 -19.42
CA THR A 272 -13.44 25.92 -19.20
C THR A 272 -12.77 26.72 -20.34
N PRO A 273 -13.24 27.95 -20.62
CA PRO A 273 -12.72 28.76 -21.72
C PRO A 273 -11.38 29.45 -21.43
N ASN A 274 -10.87 29.41 -20.19
CA ASN A 274 -9.65 30.10 -19.78
C ASN A 274 -8.61 29.10 -19.27
N SER A 275 -7.33 29.37 -19.53
CA SER A 275 -6.21 28.62 -18.95
C SER A 275 -6.10 28.84 -17.44
N ALA A 276 -5.87 27.77 -16.68
CA ALA A 276 -5.64 27.85 -15.23
C ALA A 276 -4.89 26.61 -14.73
N HIS A 277 -4.38 26.63 -13.50
CA HIS A 277 -3.70 25.50 -12.88
C HIS A 277 -4.69 24.40 -12.44
N HIS A 278 -4.47 23.15 -12.86
CA HIS A 278 -5.35 22.03 -12.47
C HIS A 278 -5.01 21.42 -11.10
N THR A 279 -3.79 21.63 -10.58
CA THR A 279 -3.29 20.99 -9.35
C THR A 279 -2.51 21.93 -8.42
N ALA A 280 -2.78 23.24 -8.49
CA ALA A 280 -2.10 24.27 -7.71
C ALA A 280 -2.18 24.06 -6.18
N LEU A 281 -1.08 24.36 -5.48
CA LEU A 281 -1.02 24.29 -4.02
C LEU A 281 -1.83 25.42 -3.37
N TYR A 282 -1.66 26.65 -3.84
CA TYR A 282 -2.41 27.82 -3.39
C TYR A 282 -3.22 28.42 -4.55
N GLY A 283 -4.35 29.06 -4.24
CA GLY A 283 -5.10 29.83 -5.23
C GLY A 283 -4.35 31.14 -5.53
N ASN A 284 -4.17 31.47 -6.81
CA ASN A 284 -3.64 32.77 -7.21
C ASN A 284 -4.80 33.79 -7.27
N PRO A 285 -4.75 34.93 -6.54
CA PRO A 285 -5.81 35.95 -6.60
C PRO A 285 -5.99 36.62 -7.97
N ALA A 286 -5.11 36.38 -8.95
CA ALA A 286 -5.27 36.78 -10.33
C ALA A 286 -6.18 35.83 -11.15
N ASP A 287 -6.53 34.65 -10.63
CA ASP A 287 -7.48 33.73 -11.26
C ASP A 287 -8.91 34.31 -11.20
N PRO A 288 -9.60 34.52 -12.35
CA PRO A 288 -11.01 34.92 -12.37
C PRO A 288 -11.93 34.00 -11.56
N ASN A 289 -11.55 32.73 -11.41
CA ASN A 289 -12.30 31.69 -10.72
C ASN A 289 -11.79 31.44 -9.28
N TYR A 290 -10.90 32.28 -8.74
CA TYR A 290 -10.30 32.12 -7.41
C TYR A 290 -11.30 31.80 -6.28
N ASN A 291 -12.53 32.35 -6.37
CA ASN A 291 -13.59 32.16 -5.38
C ASN A 291 -14.24 30.77 -5.39
N ASP A 292 -14.10 29.99 -6.46
CA ASP A 292 -14.63 28.62 -6.56
C ASP A 292 -13.81 27.63 -5.71
N GLY A 293 -12.58 28.01 -5.34
CA GLY A 293 -11.75 27.28 -4.38
C GLY A 293 -10.80 26.25 -4.99
N PHE A 294 -10.41 26.41 -6.25
CA PHE A 294 -9.62 25.46 -7.04
C PHE A 294 -8.11 25.44 -6.70
N SER A 295 -7.78 25.17 -5.45
CA SER A 295 -6.41 24.87 -5.00
C SER A 295 -6.40 23.91 -3.81
N VAL A 296 -5.29 23.18 -3.62
CA VAL A 296 -5.08 22.29 -2.46
C VAL A 296 -5.42 23.00 -1.15
N ASP A 297 -4.86 24.20 -0.94
CA ASP A 297 -5.02 24.95 0.30
C ASP A 297 -6.46 25.42 0.55
N GLN A 298 -7.17 25.90 -0.47
CA GLN A 298 -8.57 26.29 -0.33
C GLN A 298 -9.46 25.06 -0.02
N THR A 299 -9.22 23.93 -0.68
CA THR A 299 -9.90 22.66 -0.40
C THR A 299 -9.62 22.16 1.02
N VAL A 300 -8.36 22.14 1.46
CA VAL A 300 -7.95 21.68 2.79
C VAL A 300 -8.52 22.58 3.89
N LYS A 301 -8.51 23.91 3.70
CA LYS A 301 -9.17 24.87 4.61
C LYS A 301 -10.69 24.65 4.65
N TYR A 302 -11.33 24.38 3.51
CA TYR A 302 -12.75 24.06 3.49
C TYR A 302 -13.05 22.77 4.26
N LEU A 303 -12.37 21.65 3.96
CA LEU A 303 -12.55 20.37 4.65
C LEU A 303 -12.35 20.51 6.17
N LYS A 304 -11.29 21.19 6.61
CA LYS A 304 -11.03 21.46 8.04
C LYS A 304 -12.13 22.32 8.67
N SER A 305 -12.69 23.30 7.95
CA SER A 305 -13.84 24.08 8.44
C SER A 305 -15.14 23.27 8.55
N GLN A 306 -15.28 22.19 7.77
CA GLN A 306 -16.40 21.24 7.85
C GLN A 306 -16.12 20.05 8.80
N GLY A 307 -15.08 20.12 9.62
CA GLY A 307 -14.79 19.13 10.67
C GLY A 307 -13.90 17.95 10.28
N ALA A 308 -13.21 18.01 9.13
CA ALA A 308 -12.22 16.99 8.76
C ALA A 308 -11.00 16.99 9.70
N ALA A 309 -10.67 15.82 10.26
CA ALA A 309 -9.42 15.60 10.99
C ALA A 309 -8.22 15.73 10.03
N SER A 310 -7.21 16.52 10.38
CA SER A 310 -6.13 16.89 9.46
C SER A 310 -5.27 15.69 9.06
N GLU A 311 -4.94 14.84 10.03
CA GLU A 311 -4.16 13.60 9.91
C GLU A 311 -4.83 12.51 9.04
N LYS A 312 -6.08 12.74 8.62
CA LYS A 312 -6.85 11.91 7.69
C LYS A 312 -6.96 12.49 6.28
N ILE A 313 -6.58 13.75 6.06
CA ILE A 313 -6.60 14.39 4.73
C ILE A 313 -5.33 14.01 3.96
N VAL A 314 -5.48 13.38 2.80
CA VAL A 314 -4.36 13.01 1.90
C VAL A 314 -4.51 13.81 0.61
N ILE A 315 -3.53 14.65 0.25
CA ILE A 315 -3.67 15.60 -0.88
C ILE A 315 -3.14 15.03 -2.22
N GLY A 316 -3.74 15.46 -3.33
CA GLY A 316 -3.45 14.96 -4.68
C GLY A 316 -2.22 15.57 -5.37
N ALA A 317 -1.51 14.72 -6.09
CA ALA A 317 -0.44 15.02 -7.06
C ALA A 317 -0.80 14.46 -8.44
N ALA A 318 -0.57 15.25 -9.50
CA ALA A 318 -0.88 14.86 -10.88
C ALA A 318 0.38 14.45 -11.66
N PHE A 319 0.49 13.18 -12.03
CA PHE A 319 1.60 12.68 -12.86
C PHE A 319 1.32 12.86 -14.36
N TYR A 320 0.54 13.89 -14.71
CA TYR A 320 0.08 14.18 -16.06
C TYR A 320 -0.25 15.67 -16.22
N THR A 321 -0.35 16.14 -17.47
CA THR A 321 -0.77 17.50 -17.80
C THR A 321 -2.28 17.63 -18.03
N ARG A 322 -2.81 18.85 -17.87
CA ARG A 322 -3.98 19.34 -18.62
C ARG A 322 -3.64 20.61 -19.39
N GLY A 323 -4.29 20.85 -20.53
CA GLY A 323 -3.88 21.93 -21.43
C GLY A 323 -4.92 22.42 -22.44
N TRP A 324 -4.67 23.62 -22.96
CA TRP A 324 -5.50 24.38 -23.90
C TRP A 324 -4.68 24.70 -25.17
N ASN A 325 -5.28 24.57 -26.35
CA ASN A 325 -4.56 24.55 -27.64
C ASN A 325 -4.07 25.91 -28.13
N LYS A 326 -4.89 26.96 -27.92
CA LYS A 326 -4.57 28.31 -28.36
C LYS A 326 -5.11 29.32 -27.35
N VAL A 327 -4.25 29.68 -26.41
CA VAL A 327 -4.45 30.63 -25.33
C VAL A 327 -3.76 31.95 -25.67
N ASP A 328 -4.47 33.06 -25.47
CA ASP A 328 -3.91 34.40 -25.68
C ASP A 328 -2.77 34.68 -24.68
N ALA A 329 -1.74 35.42 -25.10
CA ALA A 329 -0.55 35.64 -24.26
C ALA A 329 -0.83 36.51 -23.01
N GLY A 330 -1.91 37.29 -23.01
CA GLY A 330 -2.24 38.27 -21.97
C GLY A 330 -1.26 39.45 -21.94
N THR A 331 -1.32 40.23 -20.86
CA THR A 331 -0.42 41.38 -20.61
C THR A 331 0.78 41.03 -19.72
N SER A 332 0.76 39.88 -19.05
CA SER A 332 1.84 39.45 -18.16
C SER A 332 3.06 38.98 -18.96
N THR A 333 4.21 39.64 -18.78
CA THR A 333 5.46 39.27 -19.45
C THR A 333 6.16 38.08 -18.78
N THR A 334 5.99 37.94 -17.46
CA THR A 334 6.58 36.91 -16.58
C THR A 334 5.69 35.68 -16.44
N GLN A 335 4.36 35.84 -16.45
CA GLN A 335 3.37 34.77 -16.43
C GLN A 335 2.44 34.84 -17.68
N PRO A 336 3.00 34.75 -18.89
CA PRO A 336 2.24 34.81 -20.14
C PRO A 336 1.30 33.61 -20.27
N GLY A 337 0.12 33.82 -20.85
CA GLY A 337 -0.85 32.76 -21.12
C GLY A 337 -1.52 32.14 -19.89
N LEU A 338 -1.28 32.64 -18.67
CA LEU A 338 -1.96 32.17 -17.45
C LEU A 338 -3.22 33.02 -17.18
N PHE A 339 -4.35 32.38 -16.86
CA PHE A 339 -5.66 33.01 -16.68
C PHE A 339 -6.17 33.78 -17.90
N GLN A 340 -5.80 33.34 -19.11
CA GLN A 340 -6.16 33.99 -20.37
C GLN A 340 -7.17 33.16 -21.18
N PRO A 341 -7.98 33.79 -22.06
CA PRO A 341 -8.93 33.09 -22.91
C PRO A 341 -8.26 32.11 -23.88
N ALA A 342 -8.94 31.00 -24.15
CA ALA A 342 -8.60 30.00 -25.15
C ALA A 342 -9.57 30.03 -26.33
N THR A 343 -9.07 29.76 -27.54
CA THR A 343 -9.89 29.57 -28.75
C THR A 343 -10.33 28.12 -28.89
N LYS A 344 -11.60 27.87 -29.24
CA LYS A 344 -12.05 26.55 -29.73
C LYS A 344 -11.55 26.29 -31.16
N ASN A 345 -10.27 25.97 -31.32
CA ASN A 345 -9.63 25.67 -32.61
C ASN A 345 -9.12 24.22 -32.74
N ASN A 346 -9.39 23.36 -31.77
CA ASN A 346 -9.14 21.92 -31.85
C ASN A 346 -10.47 21.13 -31.85
N LYS A 347 -10.40 19.79 -31.95
CA LYS A 347 -11.56 18.90 -31.88
C LYS A 347 -11.36 17.74 -30.90
N ASP A 348 -12.46 17.32 -30.28
CA ASP A 348 -12.56 16.01 -29.62
C ASP A 348 -12.80 14.90 -30.68
N ALA A 349 -12.72 13.62 -30.29
CA ALA A 349 -12.82 12.50 -31.24
C ALA A 349 -14.15 12.42 -32.01
N ASP A 350 -15.23 12.99 -31.46
CA ASP A 350 -16.55 13.13 -32.08
C ASP A 350 -16.65 14.29 -33.10
N GLN A 351 -15.54 14.99 -33.35
CA GLN A 351 -15.44 16.23 -34.15
C GLN A 351 -16.03 17.49 -33.53
N SER A 352 -16.53 17.45 -32.29
CA SER A 352 -17.00 18.65 -31.59
C SER A 352 -15.84 19.61 -31.28
N ALA A 353 -16.12 20.91 -31.31
CA ALA A 353 -15.07 21.94 -31.14
C ALA A 353 -14.69 22.10 -29.66
N THR A 354 -13.40 21.95 -29.36
CA THR A 354 -12.83 21.96 -28.00
C THR A 354 -11.74 23.02 -27.85
N TYR A 355 -11.53 23.47 -26.62
CA TYR A 355 -10.43 24.37 -26.27
C TYR A 355 -9.09 23.62 -26.08
N GLY A 356 -9.13 22.30 -25.86
CA GLY A 356 -8.02 21.56 -25.28
C GLY A 356 -6.87 21.27 -26.24
N ALA A 357 -5.65 21.24 -25.70
CA ALA A 357 -4.42 20.99 -26.45
C ALA A 357 -4.30 19.53 -26.93
N PRO A 358 -3.41 19.22 -27.89
CA PRO A 358 -3.12 17.85 -28.30
C PRO A 358 -2.67 16.98 -27.12
N ASN A 359 -3.22 15.76 -27.03
CA ASN A 359 -2.79 14.74 -26.08
C ASN A 359 -1.48 14.06 -26.55
N GLU A 360 -0.85 13.28 -25.66
CA GLU A 360 0.33 12.46 -25.97
C GLU A 360 0.11 11.53 -27.16
N LYS A 361 -1.04 10.82 -27.12
CA LYS A 361 -1.59 10.00 -28.20
C LYS A 361 -2.56 10.89 -29.02
N PRO A 362 -2.38 11.04 -30.34
CA PRO A 362 -3.37 11.73 -31.18
C PRO A 362 -4.73 11.04 -31.11
N LEU A 363 -5.82 11.82 -31.11
CA LEU A 363 -7.17 11.30 -31.23
C LEU A 363 -7.44 10.87 -32.68
N ALA A 364 -8.15 9.75 -32.85
CA ALA A 364 -8.70 9.34 -34.13
C ALA A 364 -10.22 9.55 -34.15
N THR A 365 -10.75 9.97 -35.31
CA THR A 365 -12.17 10.26 -35.48
C THR A 365 -13.01 9.02 -35.24
N GLY A 366 -13.80 9.00 -34.16
CA GLY A 366 -14.67 7.88 -33.78
C GLY A 366 -14.08 6.88 -32.77
N ASP A 367 -12.79 6.97 -32.40
CA ASP A 367 -12.17 6.06 -31.42
C ASP A 367 -12.44 6.45 -29.96
N GLY A 368 -12.92 7.68 -29.72
CA GLY A 368 -13.14 8.28 -28.39
C GLY A 368 -11.93 9.07 -27.87
N GLY A 369 -12.12 9.68 -26.70
CA GLY A 369 -11.20 10.61 -26.05
C GLY A 369 -11.49 12.09 -26.36
N ARG A 370 -11.42 12.94 -25.34
CA ARG A 370 -11.37 14.40 -25.49
C ARG A 370 -9.95 14.91 -25.70
N ALA A 371 -9.80 16.01 -26.44
CA ALA A 371 -8.54 16.74 -26.44
C ALA A 371 -8.51 17.59 -25.16
N GLY A 372 -7.65 17.22 -24.22
CA GLY A 372 -7.55 17.85 -22.91
C GLY A 372 -6.13 18.30 -22.57
N GLY A 373 -5.22 18.27 -23.53
CA GLY A 373 -3.79 18.48 -23.33
C GLY A 373 -3.17 17.44 -22.40
N VAL A 374 -3.61 16.18 -22.45
CA VAL A 374 -3.20 15.13 -21.51
C VAL A 374 -1.94 14.40 -22.01
N TRP A 375 -0.87 14.51 -21.23
CA TRP A 375 0.40 13.82 -21.40
C TRP A 375 0.87 13.28 -20.06
N ALA A 376 1.44 12.09 -20.04
CA ALA A 376 2.08 11.55 -18.84
C ALA A 376 3.37 12.32 -18.49
N TYR A 377 3.72 12.40 -17.21
CA TYR A 377 4.90 13.12 -16.72
C TYR A 377 6.21 12.59 -17.35
N LYS A 378 6.34 11.27 -17.50
CA LYS A 378 7.41 10.59 -18.28
C LYS A 378 7.58 11.11 -19.72
N SER A 379 6.56 11.74 -20.29
CA SER A 379 6.47 12.15 -21.69
C SER A 379 6.58 13.67 -21.88
N ILE A 380 6.85 14.45 -20.82
CA ILE A 380 7.06 15.91 -20.90
C ILE A 380 8.19 16.29 -21.87
N ASP A 381 9.28 15.51 -21.90
CA ASP A 381 10.39 15.76 -22.84
C ASP A 381 9.97 15.50 -24.30
N ALA A 382 9.07 14.55 -24.54
CA ALA A 382 8.49 14.29 -25.86
C ALA A 382 7.45 15.36 -26.26
N LEU A 383 6.74 15.97 -25.31
CA LEU A 383 5.90 17.14 -25.53
C LEU A 383 6.75 18.36 -25.95
N LYS A 384 7.81 18.66 -25.19
CA LYS A 384 8.77 19.73 -25.53
C LYS A 384 9.45 19.48 -26.89
N ALA A 385 9.66 18.23 -27.29
CA ALA A 385 10.14 17.87 -28.63
C ALA A 385 9.10 18.06 -29.75
N LYS A 386 7.80 17.78 -29.50
CA LYS A 386 6.73 18.04 -30.49
C LYS A 386 6.43 19.53 -30.66
N SER A 387 6.46 20.32 -29.58
CA SER A 387 6.28 21.78 -29.63
C SER A 387 7.51 22.50 -29.01
N PRO A 388 8.60 22.69 -29.78
CA PRO A 388 9.86 23.27 -29.31
C PRO A 388 9.79 24.78 -29.02
N THR A 389 8.58 25.34 -28.99
CA THR A 389 8.30 26.74 -28.59
C THR A 389 7.64 26.84 -27.21
N LEU A 390 7.32 25.69 -26.58
CA LEU A 390 6.88 25.64 -25.19
C LEU A 390 8.04 26.03 -24.25
N VAL A 391 7.83 27.09 -23.48
CA VAL A 391 8.71 27.49 -22.38
C VAL A 391 8.02 27.14 -21.07
N GLU A 392 8.78 26.61 -20.10
CA GLU A 392 8.29 26.34 -18.75
C GLU A 392 8.35 27.62 -17.90
N TYR A 393 7.24 27.93 -17.23
CA TYR A 393 7.05 29.08 -16.35
C TYR A 393 6.61 28.59 -14.96
N TRP A 394 6.86 29.43 -13.95
CA TRP A 394 6.56 29.13 -12.56
C TRP A 394 5.59 30.18 -12.01
N ASP A 395 4.44 29.75 -11.51
CA ASP A 395 3.63 30.61 -10.64
C ASP A 395 4.05 30.41 -9.18
N ASP A 396 4.79 31.40 -8.67
CA ASP A 396 5.25 31.38 -7.28
C ASP A 396 4.16 31.73 -6.26
N VAL A 397 3.02 32.29 -6.70
CA VAL A 397 1.83 32.44 -5.84
C VAL A 397 1.17 31.08 -5.64
N ALA A 398 0.85 30.37 -6.73
CA ALA A 398 0.23 29.05 -6.68
C ALA A 398 1.17 27.90 -6.28
N LYS A 399 2.49 28.14 -6.31
CA LYS A 399 3.57 27.12 -6.28
C LYS A 399 3.37 26.02 -7.33
N ALA A 400 3.03 26.42 -8.55
CA ALA A 400 2.65 25.52 -9.63
C ALA A 400 3.43 25.79 -10.94
N PRO A 401 3.90 24.76 -11.65
CA PRO A 401 4.50 24.92 -12.97
C PRO A 401 3.43 24.94 -14.06
N TYR A 402 3.77 25.57 -15.18
CA TYR A 402 3.07 25.38 -16.44
C TYR A 402 4.04 25.59 -17.61
N MET A 403 3.67 25.11 -18.79
CA MET A 403 4.36 25.39 -20.05
C MET A 403 3.45 26.21 -20.95
N TYR A 404 4.00 27.22 -21.62
CA TYR A 404 3.27 28.03 -22.58
C TYR A 404 4.13 28.39 -23.79
N SER A 405 3.54 28.35 -24.98
CA SER A 405 4.16 28.84 -26.21
C SER A 405 3.56 30.18 -26.62
N LYS A 406 4.42 31.21 -26.65
CA LYS A 406 4.09 32.53 -27.24
C LYS A 406 3.91 32.48 -28.77
N THR A 407 4.19 31.34 -29.40
CA THR A 407 4.13 31.15 -30.87
C THR A 407 2.88 30.39 -31.30
N THR A 408 2.53 29.30 -30.62
CA THR A 408 1.33 28.49 -30.95
C THR A 408 0.11 28.86 -30.11
N GLY A 409 0.34 29.39 -28.90
CA GLY A 409 -0.68 29.58 -27.87
C GLY A 409 -0.95 28.32 -27.04
N GLU A 410 -0.23 27.22 -27.26
CA GLU A 410 -0.42 26.00 -26.46
C GLU A 410 -0.03 26.25 -24.99
N PHE A 411 -0.88 25.79 -24.07
CA PHE A 411 -0.70 25.88 -22.62
C PHE A 411 -0.86 24.48 -22.00
N TYR A 412 0.02 24.09 -21.08
CA TYR A 412 -0.06 22.84 -20.32
C TYR A 412 0.33 23.06 -18.84
N THR A 413 -0.45 22.58 -17.88
CA THR A 413 -0.16 22.63 -16.43
C THR A 413 -0.14 21.22 -15.83
N TYR A 414 0.69 20.98 -14.80
CA TYR A 414 1.04 19.67 -14.25
C TYR A 414 1.72 19.82 -12.87
N ASP A 415 2.14 18.73 -12.22
CA ASP A 415 3.13 18.76 -11.13
C ASP A 415 4.55 18.43 -11.63
N ASN A 416 5.56 19.03 -11.02
CA ASN A 416 6.96 18.63 -11.16
C ASN A 416 7.63 18.47 -9.78
N VAL A 417 8.89 18.03 -9.73
CA VAL A 417 9.65 17.83 -8.47
C VAL A 417 9.60 19.05 -7.54
N ARG A 418 9.53 20.29 -8.09
CA ARG A 418 9.43 21.54 -7.30
C ARG A 418 8.07 21.67 -6.62
N SER A 419 6.95 21.51 -7.34
CA SER A 419 5.61 21.61 -6.74
C SER A 419 5.33 20.46 -5.79
N ILE A 420 5.79 19.25 -6.10
CA ILE A 420 5.75 18.10 -5.17
C ILE A 420 6.51 18.39 -3.87
N GLY A 421 7.69 19.02 -3.94
CA GLY A 421 8.44 19.46 -2.76
C GLY A 421 7.65 20.42 -1.87
N TYR A 422 7.00 21.42 -2.47
CA TYR A 422 6.13 22.35 -1.73
C TYR A 422 4.87 21.66 -1.16
N LYS A 423 4.23 20.74 -1.90
CA LYS A 423 3.08 19.95 -1.42
C LYS A 423 3.46 19.07 -0.23
N ALA A 424 4.61 18.40 -0.28
CA ALA A 424 5.11 17.57 0.82
C ALA A 424 5.48 18.39 2.07
N GLN A 425 6.01 19.61 1.90
CA GLN A 425 6.22 20.53 3.02
C GLN A 425 4.89 21.01 3.61
N TYR A 426 3.92 21.40 2.77
CA TYR A 426 2.58 21.81 3.20
C TYR A 426 1.85 20.73 4.01
N VAL A 427 2.04 19.45 3.66
CA VAL A 427 1.52 18.29 4.42
C VAL A 427 2.10 18.26 5.84
N LYS A 428 3.40 18.50 6.03
CA LYS A 428 4.01 18.59 7.36
C LYS A 428 3.46 19.79 8.13
N ASP A 429 3.49 20.96 7.52
CA ASP A 429 3.12 22.24 8.16
C ASP A 429 1.66 22.25 8.63
N ASN A 430 0.76 21.60 7.88
CA ASN A 430 -0.67 21.51 8.18
C ASN A 430 -1.08 20.25 8.97
N ASN A 431 -0.12 19.38 9.32
CA ASN A 431 -0.32 18.08 9.97
C ASN A 431 -1.31 17.19 9.20
N LEU A 432 -1.11 17.06 7.88
CA LEU A 432 -1.95 16.28 7.00
C LEU A 432 -1.55 14.79 6.97
N GLY A 433 -2.48 13.93 6.54
CA GLY A 433 -2.32 12.48 6.50
C GLY A 433 -1.40 11.93 5.42
N GLY A 434 -0.97 12.72 4.44
CA GLY A 434 -0.06 12.30 3.37
C GLY A 434 -0.35 12.93 2.00
N MET A 435 0.16 12.27 0.95
CA MET A 435 -0.13 12.57 -0.45
C MET A 435 -0.61 11.33 -1.21
N ILE A 436 -1.47 11.52 -2.20
CA ILE A 436 -1.89 10.53 -3.20
C ILE A 436 -1.51 10.99 -4.61
N SER A 437 -1.16 10.06 -5.50
CA SER A 437 -0.81 10.37 -6.89
C SER A 437 -1.66 9.60 -7.90
N TRP A 438 -2.05 10.29 -8.97
CA TRP A 438 -2.64 9.70 -10.18
C TRP A 438 -1.69 9.91 -11.37
N MET A 439 -1.15 8.88 -12.02
CA MET A 439 -1.09 7.46 -11.60
C MET A 439 0.26 6.82 -11.94
N GLN A 440 0.57 5.65 -11.37
CA GLN A 440 1.93 5.10 -11.31
C GLN A 440 2.62 4.87 -12.67
N SER A 441 1.88 4.48 -13.71
CA SER A 441 2.45 4.26 -15.05
C SER A 441 3.00 5.54 -15.69
N GLN A 442 2.56 6.70 -15.22
CA GLN A 442 2.84 8.00 -15.82
C GLN A 442 4.10 8.67 -15.26
N ASP A 443 4.61 8.19 -14.12
CA ASP A 443 5.86 8.69 -13.50
C ASP A 443 7.08 8.43 -14.40
N LYS A 444 8.11 9.27 -14.27
CA LYS A 444 9.35 9.21 -15.05
C LYS A 444 10.36 8.29 -14.37
N ALA A 445 11.12 7.54 -15.15
CA ALA A 445 12.24 6.77 -14.61
C ALA A 445 13.43 7.69 -14.31
N THR A 446 14.04 7.54 -13.12
CA THR A 446 15.30 8.22 -12.78
C THR A 446 16.50 7.43 -13.33
N THR A 447 17.61 7.32 -12.57
CA THR A 447 18.63 6.29 -12.81
C THR A 447 18.18 4.89 -12.36
N SER A 448 16.96 4.78 -11.83
CA SER A 448 16.29 3.54 -11.46
C SER A 448 15.78 2.78 -12.69
N THR A 449 15.57 1.46 -12.56
CA THR A 449 14.79 0.68 -13.53
C THR A 449 13.27 0.82 -13.31
N LYS A 450 12.85 1.57 -12.30
CA LYS A 450 11.44 1.88 -11.97
C LYS A 450 11.07 3.28 -12.45
N ARG A 451 9.77 3.49 -12.69
CA ARG A 451 9.17 4.82 -12.89
C ARG A 451 8.98 5.44 -11.50
N ASP A 452 9.86 6.35 -11.10
CA ASP A 452 10.00 6.76 -9.69
C ASP A 452 10.31 8.25 -9.42
N GLU A 453 10.44 9.14 -10.41
CA GLU A 453 10.93 10.52 -10.17
C GLU A 453 10.04 11.33 -9.22
N LEU A 454 8.73 11.40 -9.47
CA LEU A 454 7.80 12.12 -8.59
C LEU A 454 7.45 11.30 -7.35
N THR A 455 7.35 9.97 -7.48
CA THR A 455 7.12 9.06 -6.34
C THR A 455 8.22 9.21 -5.28
N LYS A 456 9.47 9.33 -5.72
CA LYS A 456 10.67 9.57 -4.90
C LYS A 456 10.69 10.98 -4.31
N ALA A 457 10.24 11.98 -5.07
CA ALA A 457 10.10 13.33 -4.55
C ALA A 457 9.07 13.40 -3.40
N ILE A 458 7.93 12.70 -3.51
CA ILE A 458 6.96 12.55 -2.41
C ILE A 458 7.59 11.79 -1.24
N LYS A 459 8.24 10.64 -1.50
CA LYS A 459 8.85 9.81 -0.46
C LYS A 459 9.92 10.57 0.33
N GLN A 460 10.85 11.24 -0.34
CA GLN A 460 11.87 12.09 0.29
C GLN A 460 11.23 13.30 0.99
N GLY A 461 10.25 13.94 0.35
CA GLY A 461 9.52 15.07 0.91
C GLY A 461 8.84 14.74 2.23
N LEU A 462 8.16 13.59 2.34
CA LEU A 462 7.42 13.19 3.55
C LEU A 462 8.28 12.43 4.59
N PHE A 463 9.09 11.46 4.16
CA PHE A 463 9.79 10.51 5.04
C PHE A 463 11.33 10.66 5.03
N GLY A 464 11.89 11.43 4.10
CA GLY A 464 13.34 11.52 3.90
C GLY A 464 13.97 10.22 3.40
N ALA A 465 15.28 10.05 3.66
CA ALA A 465 16.08 8.98 3.08
C ALA A 465 15.78 7.57 3.64
N GLY A 466 15.30 7.46 4.88
CA GLY A 466 15.13 6.19 5.60
C GLY A 466 14.14 5.20 4.95
N ALA A 467 14.24 3.91 5.31
CA ALA A 467 13.28 2.90 4.86
C ALA A 467 11.88 3.14 5.45
N LEU A 468 10.84 2.78 4.70
CA LEU A 468 9.46 2.84 5.18
C LEU A 468 9.17 1.69 6.15
N ALA A 469 8.31 1.94 7.15
CA ALA A 469 8.00 0.96 8.18
C ALA A 469 7.22 -0.25 7.62
N ALA A 470 7.71 -1.47 7.88
CA ALA A 470 7.07 -2.70 7.46
C ALA A 470 5.76 -2.98 8.23
N ASN A 471 4.76 -3.50 7.52
CA ASN A 471 3.51 -4.03 8.08
C ASN A 471 3.63 -5.55 8.26
N THR A 472 2.92 -6.10 9.25
CA THR A 472 2.71 -7.55 9.35
C THR A 472 1.77 -8.03 8.26
N ILE A 473 2.21 -8.94 7.40
CA ILE A 473 1.35 -9.55 6.38
C ILE A 473 0.75 -10.85 6.94
N THR A 474 -0.54 -10.81 7.29
CA THR A 474 -1.32 -12.01 7.63
C THR A 474 -1.76 -12.73 6.35
N TYR A 475 -1.79 -14.06 6.37
CA TYR A 475 -2.39 -14.90 5.33
C TYR A 475 -3.44 -15.81 5.97
N ALA A 476 -4.52 -16.12 5.25
CA ALA A 476 -5.41 -17.21 5.63
C ALA A 476 -4.73 -18.56 5.35
N ASN A 477 -4.98 -19.56 6.21
CA ASN A 477 -4.69 -20.95 5.88
C ASN A 477 -5.72 -21.44 4.85
N LEU A 478 -5.32 -22.45 4.08
CA LEU A 478 -6.20 -23.20 3.19
C LEU A 478 -6.60 -24.52 3.85
N ASN A 479 -7.74 -25.06 3.46
CA ASN A 479 -8.20 -26.40 3.82
C ASN A 479 -7.39 -27.48 3.06
N VAL A 480 -6.11 -27.61 3.39
CA VAL A 480 -5.19 -28.57 2.76
C VAL A 480 -4.75 -29.60 3.78
N GLU A 481 -4.86 -30.88 3.40
CA GLU A 481 -4.38 -32.02 4.17
C GLU A 481 -3.31 -32.75 3.35
N ALA A 482 -2.23 -33.15 3.99
CA ALA A 482 -1.32 -34.14 3.46
C ALA A 482 -1.45 -35.44 4.27
N THR A 483 -1.33 -36.58 3.61
CA THR A 483 -1.23 -37.91 4.22
C THR A 483 0.11 -38.53 3.86
N VAL A 484 0.59 -39.44 4.71
CA VAL A 484 1.93 -40.03 4.62
C VAL A 484 1.82 -41.54 4.79
N ALA A 485 2.33 -42.31 3.82
CA ALA A 485 2.37 -43.77 3.85
C ALA A 485 3.80 -44.27 3.59
N PRO A 486 4.27 -45.36 4.23
CA PRO A 486 5.56 -45.95 3.94
C PRO A 486 5.51 -46.81 2.67
N TYR A 487 6.56 -46.80 1.85
CA TYR A 487 6.76 -47.72 0.73
C TYR A 487 8.12 -48.44 0.81
N SER A 488 8.25 -49.56 0.09
CA SER A 488 9.46 -50.41 0.04
C SER A 488 9.92 -50.79 -1.38
N GLU A 489 9.23 -50.29 -2.40
CA GLU A 489 9.49 -50.49 -3.83
C GLU A 489 10.79 -49.77 -4.26
N ASN A 490 11.81 -50.52 -4.69
CA ASN A 490 13.12 -50.00 -5.12
C ASN A 490 13.88 -49.17 -4.05
N GLY A 491 13.62 -49.48 -2.78
CA GLY A 491 14.13 -48.80 -1.59
C GLY A 491 13.00 -48.41 -0.65
N VAL A 492 13.31 -47.99 0.58
CA VAL A 492 12.30 -47.53 1.53
C VAL A 492 12.14 -46.02 1.52
N GLY A 493 10.93 -45.56 1.81
CA GLY A 493 10.61 -44.14 1.77
C GLY A 493 9.15 -43.83 2.11
N TYR A 494 8.76 -42.58 1.90
CA TYR A 494 7.42 -42.07 2.19
C TYR A 494 6.73 -41.65 0.90
N GLU A 495 5.53 -42.14 0.67
CA GLU A 495 4.59 -41.59 -0.29
C GLU A 495 3.75 -40.52 0.42
N ILE A 496 3.77 -39.30 -0.12
CA ILE A 496 3.11 -38.13 0.45
C ILE A 496 2.02 -37.69 -0.52
N THR A 497 0.77 -37.71 -0.06
CA THR A 497 -0.39 -37.32 -0.85
C THR A 497 -1.02 -36.07 -0.28
N VAL A 498 -0.98 -34.98 -1.03
CA VAL A 498 -1.50 -33.66 -0.67
C VAL A 498 -2.84 -33.45 -1.34
N LYS A 499 -3.91 -33.31 -0.54
CA LYS A 499 -5.26 -33.01 -1.01
C LYS A 499 -5.64 -31.57 -0.65
N ASN A 500 -6.03 -30.81 -1.65
CA ASN A 500 -6.79 -29.59 -1.46
C ASN A 500 -8.26 -29.98 -1.21
N LYS A 501 -8.84 -29.54 -0.08
CA LYS A 501 -10.23 -29.80 0.33
C LYS A 501 -11.13 -28.57 0.19
N GLU A 502 -10.59 -27.45 -0.30
CA GLU A 502 -11.40 -26.28 -0.66
C GLU A 502 -12.38 -26.62 -1.79
N THR A 503 -13.50 -25.89 -1.86
CA THR A 503 -14.61 -26.11 -2.78
C THR A 503 -15.07 -24.78 -3.35
N ALA A 504 -15.29 -24.68 -4.67
CA ALA A 504 -15.85 -23.47 -5.26
C ALA A 504 -17.30 -23.23 -4.78
N ASN A 505 -17.55 -22.07 -4.19
CA ASN A 505 -18.84 -21.68 -3.60
C ASN A 505 -19.44 -20.47 -4.31
N GLU A 506 -18.63 -19.65 -4.98
CA GLU A 506 -19.06 -18.39 -5.57
C GLU A 506 -19.76 -18.56 -6.92
N THR A 507 -20.64 -17.61 -7.25
CA THR A 507 -21.48 -17.63 -8.47
C THR A 507 -21.38 -16.37 -9.32
N ASN A 508 -20.86 -15.27 -8.76
CA ASN A 508 -20.51 -14.05 -9.48
C ASN A 508 -19.12 -14.21 -10.12
N GLU A 509 -18.94 -13.70 -11.35
CA GLU A 509 -17.71 -13.88 -12.14
C GLU A 509 -16.44 -13.38 -11.44
N VAL A 510 -16.49 -12.21 -10.79
CA VAL A 510 -15.35 -11.65 -10.05
C VAL A 510 -15.01 -12.55 -8.88
N LEU A 511 -16.02 -12.91 -8.08
CA LEU A 511 -15.84 -13.71 -6.88
C LEU A 511 -15.37 -15.13 -7.21
N GLN A 512 -15.88 -15.76 -8.27
CA GLN A 512 -15.38 -17.04 -8.78
C GLN A 512 -13.90 -16.98 -9.16
N ALA A 513 -13.49 -15.93 -9.89
CA ALA A 513 -12.12 -15.78 -10.33
C ALA A 513 -11.14 -15.59 -9.16
N VAL A 514 -11.51 -14.79 -8.15
CA VAL A 514 -10.65 -14.58 -6.97
C VAL A 514 -10.73 -15.72 -5.95
N GLU A 515 -11.87 -16.41 -5.81
CA GLU A 515 -11.99 -17.63 -4.99
C GLU A 515 -11.10 -18.74 -5.55
N PHE A 516 -11.23 -19.07 -6.84
CA PHE A 516 -10.39 -20.06 -7.51
C PHE A 516 -8.90 -19.72 -7.40
N ALA A 517 -8.54 -18.45 -7.59
CA ALA A 517 -7.17 -17.98 -7.43
C ALA A 517 -6.68 -18.12 -5.97
N ALA A 518 -7.50 -17.75 -4.97
CA ALA A 518 -7.13 -17.79 -3.55
C ALA A 518 -6.98 -19.22 -3.02
N GLU A 519 -7.90 -20.10 -3.38
CA GLU A 519 -8.06 -21.44 -2.82
C GLU A 519 -7.24 -22.51 -3.58
N THR A 520 -6.70 -22.19 -4.75
CA THR A 520 -5.69 -23.03 -5.43
C THR A 520 -4.33 -22.89 -4.73
N VAL A 521 -3.71 -24.02 -4.36
CA VAL A 521 -2.33 -24.03 -3.85
C VAL A 521 -1.37 -23.77 -5.01
N LYS A 522 -0.54 -22.73 -4.91
CA LYS A 522 0.31 -22.24 -6.02
C LYS A 522 1.81 -22.43 -5.76
N LEU A 523 2.53 -23.01 -6.71
CA LEU A 523 3.97 -23.32 -6.66
C LEU A 523 4.42 -23.89 -5.30
N PRO A 524 3.76 -24.95 -4.80
CA PRO A 524 3.89 -25.43 -3.43
C PRO A 524 5.32 -25.85 -3.08
N LYS A 525 5.68 -25.56 -1.84
CA LYS A 525 6.95 -25.94 -1.24
C LYS A 525 6.73 -26.47 0.17
N PHE A 526 7.19 -27.69 0.43
CA PHE A 526 6.96 -28.40 1.68
C PHE A 526 8.23 -28.46 2.53
N TYR A 527 8.07 -28.24 3.83
CA TYR A 527 9.12 -28.33 4.84
C TYR A 527 8.80 -29.49 5.78
N ILE A 528 9.68 -30.47 5.82
CA ILE A 528 9.55 -31.71 6.59
C ILE A 528 10.71 -31.78 7.59
N PRO A 529 10.48 -31.64 8.91
CA PRO A 529 11.55 -31.75 9.89
C PRO A 529 12.08 -33.18 9.90
N VAL A 530 13.40 -33.34 9.78
CA VAL A 530 14.01 -34.66 9.59
C VAL A 530 14.48 -35.23 10.93
N LYS A 531 14.17 -36.50 11.18
CA LYS A 531 14.70 -37.24 12.32
C LYS A 531 16.23 -37.34 12.24
N ALA A 532 16.91 -37.17 13.37
CA ALA A 532 18.37 -37.29 13.45
C ALA A 532 18.86 -38.64 12.88
N GLY A 533 19.78 -38.59 11.91
CA GLY A 533 20.33 -39.75 11.20
C GLY A 533 19.55 -40.20 9.95
N GLU A 534 18.33 -39.72 9.75
CA GLU A 534 17.58 -39.91 8.50
C GLU A 534 17.90 -38.77 7.50
N THR A 535 17.90 -39.08 6.20
CA THR A 535 18.03 -38.11 5.12
C THR A 535 17.06 -38.49 4.01
N LEU A 536 16.24 -37.54 3.55
CA LEU A 536 15.24 -37.77 2.50
C LEU A 536 15.68 -37.14 1.18
N THR A 537 15.60 -37.91 0.10
CA THR A 537 15.83 -37.46 -1.29
C THR A 537 14.59 -37.70 -2.14
N ALA A 538 14.59 -37.25 -3.40
CA ALA A 538 13.52 -37.57 -4.35
C ALA A 538 13.42 -39.09 -4.57
N GLY A 539 12.25 -39.66 -4.29
CA GLY A 539 11.92 -41.07 -4.56
C GLY A 539 11.31 -41.28 -5.95
N ASP A 540 10.71 -40.24 -6.52
CA ASP A 540 10.26 -40.15 -7.91
C ASP A 540 10.51 -38.74 -8.48
N TYR A 541 10.20 -38.52 -9.77
CA TYR A 541 10.31 -37.18 -10.38
C TYR A 541 9.25 -36.20 -9.88
N LYS A 542 8.18 -36.69 -9.24
CA LYS A 542 7.04 -35.89 -8.77
C LYS A 542 7.40 -35.08 -7.52
N ALA A 543 8.40 -35.52 -6.77
CA ALA A 543 8.97 -34.76 -5.65
C ALA A 543 9.75 -33.51 -6.09
N GLY A 544 9.95 -33.28 -7.40
CA GLY A 544 10.60 -32.09 -7.92
C GLY A 544 12.02 -31.92 -7.39
N THR A 545 12.31 -30.73 -6.85
CA THR A 545 13.62 -30.43 -6.25
C THR A 545 13.59 -30.69 -4.75
N VAL A 546 14.19 -31.81 -4.33
CA VAL A 546 14.36 -32.16 -2.91
C VAL A 546 15.74 -31.71 -2.43
N SER A 547 15.77 -30.96 -1.33
CA SER A 547 16.98 -30.38 -0.71
C SER A 547 16.90 -30.42 0.82
N THR A 548 17.94 -29.96 1.52
CA THR A 548 17.92 -29.84 3.00
C THR A 548 18.33 -28.42 3.40
N ALA A 549 17.53 -27.76 4.24
CA ALA A 549 17.80 -26.40 4.73
C ALA A 549 17.18 -26.19 6.12
N ASN A 550 17.91 -25.52 7.02
CA ASN A 550 17.46 -25.15 8.38
C ASN A 550 16.81 -26.31 9.18
N GLY A 551 17.33 -27.54 9.07
CA GLY A 551 16.81 -28.73 9.76
C GLY A 551 15.63 -29.44 9.07
N TYR A 552 15.15 -28.92 7.93
CA TYR A 552 14.08 -29.51 7.14
C TYR A 552 14.62 -30.15 5.87
N THR A 553 14.06 -31.30 5.47
CA THR A 553 13.96 -31.65 4.05
C THR A 553 12.97 -30.67 3.41
N VAL A 554 13.39 -30.05 2.32
CA VAL A 554 12.60 -29.06 1.58
C VAL A 554 12.30 -29.61 0.20
N VAL A 555 11.01 -29.77 -0.09
CA VAL A 555 10.49 -30.30 -1.35
C VAL A 555 9.89 -29.15 -2.14
N ASP A 556 10.52 -28.75 -3.23
CA ASP A 556 10.06 -27.66 -4.10
C ASP A 556 9.51 -28.21 -5.41
N LEU A 557 8.20 -28.03 -5.64
CA LEU A 557 7.50 -28.56 -6.80
C LEU A 557 7.45 -27.60 -8.00
N ALA A 558 8.10 -26.43 -7.93
CA ALA A 558 8.12 -25.45 -9.03
C ALA A 558 8.72 -26.00 -10.35
N SER A 559 9.51 -27.07 -10.29
CA SER A 559 10.09 -27.76 -11.45
C SER A 559 9.14 -28.77 -12.12
N VAL A 560 8.02 -29.15 -11.49
CA VAL A 560 7.11 -30.20 -11.98
C VAL A 560 5.78 -29.57 -12.43
N TYR A 561 5.54 -29.54 -13.74
CA TYR A 561 4.42 -28.80 -14.35
C TYR A 561 3.06 -29.09 -13.71
N ASP A 562 2.67 -30.37 -13.63
CA ASP A 562 1.39 -30.82 -13.06
C ASP A 562 1.24 -30.60 -11.54
N ALA A 563 2.30 -30.11 -10.88
CA ALA A 563 2.35 -29.81 -9.45
C ALA A 563 2.37 -28.29 -9.14
N GLN A 564 2.53 -27.44 -10.16
CA GLN A 564 2.64 -25.99 -9.98
C GLN A 564 1.33 -25.35 -9.48
N GLN A 565 0.19 -26.03 -9.65
CA GLN A 565 -1.12 -25.63 -9.13
C GLN A 565 -1.86 -26.88 -8.63
N ILE A 566 -2.42 -26.84 -7.42
CA ILE A 566 -3.34 -27.87 -6.89
C ILE A 566 -4.69 -27.20 -6.62
N PRO A 567 -5.63 -27.20 -7.60
CA PRO A 567 -6.93 -26.54 -7.48
C PRO A 567 -7.82 -27.09 -6.36
N GLN A 568 -8.93 -26.41 -6.10
CA GLN A 568 -10.02 -26.85 -5.22
C GLN A 568 -10.40 -28.32 -5.49
N GLY A 569 -10.51 -29.13 -4.43
CA GLY A 569 -10.78 -30.57 -4.49
C GLY A 569 -9.67 -31.48 -5.06
N ALA A 570 -8.62 -30.93 -5.69
CA ALA A 570 -7.58 -31.71 -6.36
C ALA A 570 -6.63 -32.41 -5.38
N THR A 571 -5.82 -33.35 -5.89
CA THR A 571 -4.89 -34.15 -5.09
C THR A 571 -3.61 -34.43 -5.88
N TYR A 572 -2.45 -34.30 -5.22
CA TYR A 572 -1.13 -34.55 -5.79
C TYR A 572 -0.33 -35.51 -4.91
N THR A 573 0.36 -36.48 -5.52
CA THR A 573 1.12 -37.51 -4.79
C THR A 573 2.55 -37.59 -5.32
N PHE A 574 3.54 -37.57 -4.42
CA PHE A 574 4.97 -37.72 -4.70
C PHE A 574 5.65 -38.64 -3.69
N ARG A 575 6.86 -39.11 -4.00
CA ARG A 575 7.64 -40.01 -3.14
C ARG A 575 8.96 -39.42 -2.70
N LEU A 576 9.31 -39.61 -1.43
CA LEU A 576 10.63 -39.33 -0.86
C LEU A 576 11.32 -40.61 -0.44
N LYS A 577 12.57 -40.81 -0.88
CA LYS A 577 13.38 -41.97 -0.54
C LYS A 577 14.22 -41.69 0.71
N SER A 578 14.26 -42.65 1.64
CA SER A 578 15.07 -42.59 2.85
C SER A 578 16.44 -43.27 2.66
N ASN A 579 17.43 -42.87 3.46
CA ASN A 579 18.71 -43.58 3.61
C ASN A 579 18.64 -44.78 4.58
N LEU A 580 17.55 -44.90 5.34
CA LEU A 580 17.36 -45.98 6.32
C LEU A 580 17.06 -47.32 5.63
N THR A 581 17.14 -48.42 6.38
CA THR A 581 16.73 -49.77 5.92
C THR A 581 15.25 -50.04 6.13
N SER A 582 14.59 -49.28 7.02
CA SER A 582 13.15 -49.27 7.22
C SER A 582 12.69 -47.89 7.69
N VAL A 583 11.44 -47.56 7.41
CA VAL A 583 10.82 -46.25 7.69
C VAL A 583 9.57 -46.41 8.54
N ASN A 584 9.22 -45.38 9.31
CA ASN A 584 7.97 -45.30 10.04
C ASN A 584 7.41 -43.88 9.92
N VAL A 585 6.11 -43.74 9.68
CA VAL A 585 5.43 -42.44 9.56
C VAL A 585 5.68 -41.55 10.78
N SER A 586 5.90 -42.13 11.97
CA SER A 586 6.28 -41.37 13.18
C SER A 586 7.64 -40.68 13.13
N ASN A 587 8.49 -40.95 12.13
CA ASN A 587 9.70 -40.16 11.88
C ASN A 587 9.38 -38.78 11.27
N ILE A 588 8.20 -38.62 10.62
CA ILE A 588 7.73 -37.35 10.08
C ILE A 588 6.76 -36.72 11.10
N ALA A 589 7.29 -35.83 11.94
CA ALA A 589 6.51 -35.21 13.03
C ALA A 589 5.41 -34.25 12.53
N ASN A 590 5.65 -33.56 11.40
CA ASN A 590 4.68 -32.75 10.69
C ASN A 590 5.14 -32.50 9.24
N ILE A 591 4.26 -31.90 8.42
CA ILE A 591 4.66 -31.27 7.15
C ILE A 591 4.08 -29.86 7.14
N SER A 592 4.93 -28.85 6.88
CA SER A 592 4.48 -27.48 6.63
C SER A 592 4.47 -27.15 5.14
N LEU A 593 3.39 -26.54 4.65
CA LEU A 593 3.22 -26.02 3.29
C LEU A 593 3.45 -24.50 3.27
N THR A 594 4.15 -24.03 2.24
CA THR A 594 4.23 -22.63 1.80
C THR A 594 3.92 -22.55 0.30
N GLN A 595 3.52 -21.38 -0.21
CA GLN A 595 3.19 -21.18 -1.63
C GLN A 595 3.85 -19.92 -2.21
N ARG A 596 3.88 -19.78 -3.55
CA ARG A 596 4.39 -18.57 -4.26
C ARG A 596 3.49 -18.25 -5.45
N MET A 597 3.50 -17.00 -5.92
CA MET A 597 2.82 -16.63 -7.17
C MET A 597 3.69 -16.88 -8.41
N SER A 598 5.00 -16.64 -8.31
CA SER A 598 5.99 -16.93 -9.36
C SER A 598 7.13 -17.80 -8.81
N LYS A 599 7.90 -18.46 -9.69
CA LYS A 599 8.91 -19.46 -9.25
C LYS A 599 10.01 -18.83 -8.39
N THR A 600 10.36 -17.59 -8.68
CA THR A 600 11.33 -16.75 -7.95
C THR A 600 10.69 -15.83 -6.92
N GLY A 601 9.37 -15.85 -6.78
CA GLY A 601 8.61 -14.98 -5.87
C GLY A 601 8.81 -15.33 -4.39
N THR A 602 8.34 -14.44 -3.52
CA THR A 602 8.46 -14.60 -2.06
C THR A 602 7.54 -15.71 -1.55
N GLU A 603 7.96 -16.50 -0.57
CA GLU A 603 7.10 -17.53 0.04
C GLU A 603 5.98 -16.90 0.89
N LEU A 604 4.74 -17.24 0.52
CA LEU A 604 3.49 -16.67 1.03
C LEU A 604 2.78 -17.67 1.95
N GLY A 605 2.61 -17.30 3.22
CA GLY A 605 2.01 -18.14 4.25
C GLY A 605 2.86 -19.35 4.63
N LYS A 606 2.68 -19.85 5.86
CA LYS A 606 3.22 -21.15 6.29
C LYS A 606 2.22 -21.84 7.21
N GLN A 607 1.71 -22.99 6.76
CA GLN A 607 0.66 -23.74 7.44
C GLN A 607 1.05 -25.21 7.59
N VAL A 608 0.63 -25.87 8.67
CA VAL A 608 0.86 -27.30 8.87
C VAL A 608 -0.27 -28.08 8.20
N VAL A 609 0.08 -29.06 7.35
CA VAL A 609 -0.86 -29.85 6.55
C VAL A 609 -0.84 -31.35 6.89
N PHE A 610 0.18 -31.84 7.60
CA PHE A 610 0.23 -33.19 8.18
C PHE A 610 0.81 -33.14 9.59
N GLY A 611 0.39 -34.08 10.46
CA GLY A 611 0.73 -34.08 11.88
C GLY A 611 0.04 -32.91 12.60
N GLY A 612 0.72 -32.31 13.58
CA GLY A 612 0.34 -30.98 14.07
C GLY A 612 -0.95 -30.91 14.90
N GLY A 613 -1.15 -31.81 15.85
CA GLY A 613 -1.96 -31.48 17.03
C GLY A 613 -1.47 -30.16 17.63
N ALA A 614 -2.41 -29.26 17.99
CA ALA A 614 -2.17 -27.82 18.19
C ALA A 614 -0.83 -27.49 18.87
N VAL A 615 0.09 -26.89 18.09
CA VAL A 615 1.53 -26.67 18.35
C VAL A 615 1.95 -26.96 19.79
N VAL A 616 2.21 -28.24 20.06
CA VAL A 616 3.04 -28.69 21.17
C VAL A 616 4.41 -28.98 20.55
N PRO A 617 5.40 -28.08 20.71
CA PRO A 617 6.79 -28.45 20.49
C PRO A 617 7.17 -29.59 21.46
N ASP A 618 8.16 -30.43 21.15
CA ASP A 618 8.37 -31.72 21.83
C ASP A 618 8.20 -31.61 23.37
N PRO A 619 7.12 -32.19 23.95
CA PRO A 619 6.80 -31.98 25.36
C PRO A 619 7.74 -32.72 26.32
N SER A 620 8.71 -33.47 25.80
CA SER A 620 9.84 -33.99 26.58
C SER A 620 11.01 -33.01 26.64
N ASP A 621 11.15 -32.11 25.66
CA ASP A 621 12.24 -31.15 25.58
C ASP A 621 11.85 -29.81 26.23
N THR A 622 12.11 -29.73 27.52
CA THR A 622 11.79 -28.57 28.39
C THR A 622 13.03 -27.77 28.78
N VAL A 623 14.15 -28.00 28.09
CA VAL A 623 15.44 -27.36 28.37
C VAL A 623 15.67 -26.27 27.33
N ALA A 624 15.97 -25.06 27.78
CA ALA A 624 16.32 -23.98 26.87
C ALA A 624 17.78 -24.07 26.42
N PRO A 625 18.10 -23.73 25.15
CA PRO A 625 19.47 -23.59 24.69
C PRO A 625 20.33 -22.69 25.60
N THR A 626 21.64 -22.96 25.61
CA THR A 626 22.58 -22.09 26.34
C THR A 626 22.55 -20.66 25.78
N ALA A 627 22.75 -19.66 26.65
CA ALA A 627 22.73 -18.27 26.23
C ALA A 627 23.85 -17.98 25.20
N PRO A 628 23.59 -17.27 24.09
CA PRO A 628 24.62 -16.90 23.12
C PRO A 628 25.76 -16.13 23.79
N THR A 629 26.99 -16.62 23.61
CA THR A 629 28.19 -16.01 24.19
C THR A 629 28.98 -15.21 23.15
N ASN A 630 29.91 -14.37 23.60
CA ASN A 630 30.80 -13.58 22.73
C ASN A 630 30.07 -12.73 21.66
N LEU A 631 28.90 -12.16 22.00
CA LEU A 631 28.23 -11.17 21.13
C LEU A 631 29.16 -9.98 20.90
N ALA A 632 29.58 -9.79 19.65
CA ALA A 632 30.59 -8.83 19.26
C ALA A 632 30.25 -8.14 17.93
N THR A 633 30.93 -7.03 17.68
CA THR A 633 31.02 -6.40 16.36
C THR A 633 32.48 -6.06 16.08
N VAL A 634 32.89 -6.11 14.81
CA VAL A 634 34.19 -5.57 14.40
C VAL A 634 34.00 -4.07 14.16
N ALA A 635 34.49 -3.23 15.06
CA ALA A 635 34.26 -1.78 15.02
C ALA A 635 34.71 -1.10 13.71
N ALA A 636 35.68 -1.68 12.99
CA ALA A 636 36.06 -1.23 11.65
C ALA A 636 34.91 -1.38 10.62
N ASN A 637 34.06 -2.40 10.77
CA ASN A 637 32.99 -2.79 9.85
C ASN A 637 31.62 -2.17 10.21
N VAL A 638 31.47 -1.58 11.41
CA VAL A 638 30.34 -0.71 11.74
C VAL A 638 30.31 0.47 10.77
N THR A 639 29.16 0.84 10.24
CA THR A 639 28.98 2.06 9.44
C THR A 639 28.14 3.08 10.21
N ASP A 640 27.71 4.14 9.53
CA ASP A 640 26.73 5.08 10.03
C ASP A 640 25.30 4.52 10.02
N VAL A 641 24.98 3.66 9.05
CA VAL A 641 23.64 3.06 8.86
C VAL A 641 23.54 1.56 9.15
N ALA A 642 24.63 0.89 9.55
CA ALA A 642 24.64 -0.55 9.80
C ALA A 642 25.62 -1.00 10.90
N VAL A 643 25.25 -2.06 11.62
CA VAL A 643 26.09 -2.75 12.62
C VAL A 643 26.13 -4.26 12.31
N PRO A 644 27.26 -4.81 11.86
CA PRO A 644 27.44 -6.25 11.70
C PRO A 644 27.72 -6.91 13.06
N LEU A 645 26.87 -7.84 13.47
CA LEU A 645 26.95 -8.60 14.71
C LEU A 645 27.36 -10.06 14.44
N SER A 646 28.15 -10.62 15.34
CA SER A 646 28.43 -12.06 15.42
C SER A 646 28.45 -12.52 16.87
N TRP A 647 28.22 -13.82 17.09
CA TRP A 647 28.28 -14.46 18.40
C TRP A 647 28.83 -15.89 18.28
N SER A 648 29.16 -16.51 19.41
CA SER A 648 29.45 -17.95 19.47
C SER A 648 28.15 -18.74 19.49
N ALA A 649 28.15 -19.90 18.82
CA ALA A 649 26.99 -20.78 18.75
C ALA A 649 26.55 -21.22 20.16
N SER A 650 25.24 -21.20 20.38
CA SER A 650 24.62 -21.87 21.51
C SER A 650 24.64 -23.40 21.33
N THR A 651 24.53 -24.10 22.44
CA THR A 651 24.44 -25.56 22.54
C THR A 651 23.13 -25.95 23.20
N ASP A 652 22.65 -27.15 22.86
CA ASP A 652 21.35 -27.65 23.27
C ASP A 652 21.35 -29.20 23.30
N ASN A 653 20.40 -29.83 23.98
CA ASN A 653 20.29 -31.30 24.04
C ASN A 653 19.60 -31.94 22.82
N VAL A 654 18.79 -31.20 22.07
CA VAL A 654 18.22 -31.65 20.79
C VAL A 654 18.77 -30.82 19.62
N GLY A 655 18.73 -29.49 19.70
CA GLY A 655 19.35 -28.61 18.72
C GLY A 655 18.80 -27.18 18.69
N VAL A 656 19.71 -26.21 18.55
CA VAL A 656 19.38 -24.80 18.38
C VAL A 656 18.79 -24.57 16.97
N ALA A 657 17.55 -24.09 16.90
CA ALA A 657 16.85 -23.79 15.65
C ALA A 657 17.16 -22.39 15.12
N GLY A 658 17.58 -21.46 16.00
CA GLY A 658 18.07 -20.16 15.59
C GLY A 658 18.27 -19.18 16.75
N TYR A 659 18.34 -17.90 16.38
CA TYR A 659 18.65 -16.78 17.26
C TYR A 659 17.71 -15.59 16.99
N LYS A 660 17.21 -14.99 18.07
CA LYS A 660 16.43 -13.75 18.09
C LYS A 660 17.35 -12.60 18.50
N VAL A 661 17.47 -11.60 17.63
CA VAL A 661 18.30 -10.41 17.84
C VAL A 661 17.42 -9.25 18.32
N TYR A 662 17.82 -8.61 19.41
CA TYR A 662 17.11 -7.47 20.01
C TYR A 662 17.97 -6.21 19.92
N ARG A 663 17.37 -5.09 19.50
CA ARG A 663 17.93 -3.73 19.53
C ARG A 663 17.14 -2.89 20.52
N ASN A 664 17.82 -2.32 21.52
CA ASN A 664 17.21 -1.51 22.59
C ASN A 664 16.03 -2.20 23.30
N GLY A 665 16.04 -3.55 23.36
CA GLY A 665 14.97 -4.38 23.94
C GLY A 665 13.87 -4.84 22.96
N THR A 666 13.80 -4.28 21.75
CA THR A 666 12.84 -4.70 20.71
C THR A 666 13.46 -5.74 19.79
N GLU A 667 12.72 -6.81 19.45
CA GLU A 667 13.19 -7.84 18.50
C GLU A 667 13.26 -7.22 17.09
N VAL A 668 14.42 -7.34 16.43
CA VAL A 668 14.67 -6.78 15.07
C VAL A 668 14.91 -7.84 14.01
N ALA A 669 15.35 -9.04 14.40
CA ALA A 669 15.54 -10.16 13.48
C ALA A 669 15.43 -11.52 14.19
N THR A 670 15.08 -12.53 13.40
CA THR A 670 15.25 -13.95 13.73
C THR A 670 16.11 -14.59 12.62
N VAL A 671 17.19 -15.28 12.98
CA VAL A 671 18.18 -15.85 12.05
C VAL A 671 18.62 -17.25 12.48
N SER A 672 18.96 -18.14 11.54
CA SER A 672 19.52 -19.47 11.87
C SER A 672 21.06 -19.47 12.02
N GLY A 673 21.75 -18.48 11.44
CA GLY A 673 23.20 -18.31 11.56
C GLY A 673 23.63 -17.58 12.83
N VAL A 674 24.93 -17.66 13.17
CA VAL A 674 25.55 -16.99 14.34
C VAL A 674 26.01 -15.55 14.07
N SER A 675 25.37 -14.89 13.11
CA SER A 675 25.67 -13.52 12.69
C SER A 675 24.46 -12.86 12.05
N TYR A 676 24.35 -11.54 12.21
CA TYR A 676 23.32 -10.71 11.60
C TYR A 676 23.85 -9.28 11.40
N THR A 677 23.59 -8.68 10.24
CA THR A 677 23.88 -7.26 10.03
C THR A 677 22.60 -6.47 10.16
N ASP A 678 22.52 -5.67 11.22
CA ASP A 678 21.44 -4.72 11.41
C ASP A 678 21.67 -3.50 10.51
N THR A 679 20.62 -3.00 9.85
CA THR A 679 20.71 -1.96 8.81
C THR A 679 19.56 -0.94 8.93
N GLY A 680 19.70 0.20 8.25
CA GLY A 680 18.75 1.31 8.37
C GLY A 680 18.87 2.06 9.71
N LEU A 681 20.03 1.98 10.36
CA LEU A 681 20.33 2.67 11.61
C LEU A 681 20.56 4.17 11.37
N THR A 682 20.42 4.94 12.45
CA THR A 682 20.76 6.37 12.47
C THR A 682 22.24 6.53 12.78
N ALA A 683 22.90 7.47 12.11
CA ALA A 683 24.30 7.84 12.35
C ALA A 683 24.52 8.37 13.79
N SER A 684 25.76 8.28 14.28
CA SER A 684 26.18 8.80 15.61
C SER A 684 25.33 8.32 16.80
N THR A 685 24.59 7.20 16.66
CA THR A 685 23.55 6.78 17.60
C THR A 685 23.97 5.52 18.34
N ALA A 686 23.84 5.54 19.67
CA ALA A 686 24.12 4.40 20.53
C ALA A 686 22.96 3.40 20.52
N TYR A 687 23.25 2.16 20.14
CA TYR A 687 22.33 1.02 20.17
C TYR A 687 22.85 -0.04 21.13
N THR A 688 21.93 -0.73 21.80
CA THR A 688 22.25 -1.84 22.72
C THR A 688 21.66 -3.12 22.17
N TYR A 689 22.50 -4.11 21.92
CA TYR A 689 22.14 -5.39 21.33
C TYR A 689 22.20 -6.53 22.34
N THR A 690 21.21 -7.41 22.28
CA THR A 690 21.27 -8.74 22.92
C THR A 690 20.74 -9.80 21.96
N VAL A 691 21.21 -11.04 22.12
CA VAL A 691 20.75 -12.18 21.33
C VAL A 691 20.27 -13.28 22.26
N LYS A 692 19.18 -13.96 21.89
CA LYS A 692 18.70 -15.19 22.53
C LYS A 692 18.71 -16.32 21.52
N ALA A 693 19.14 -17.51 21.91
CA ALA A 693 18.91 -18.72 21.13
C ALA A 693 17.49 -19.25 21.38
N TYR A 694 16.97 -20.00 20.42
CA TYR A 694 15.76 -20.82 20.58
C TYR A 694 15.93 -22.15 19.85
N ASP A 695 15.26 -23.18 20.32
CA ASP A 695 15.27 -24.55 19.79
C ASP A 695 14.02 -24.81 18.92
N ALA A 696 13.88 -26.05 18.43
CA ALA A 696 12.64 -26.49 17.79
C ALA A 696 11.50 -26.73 18.80
N ALA A 697 11.81 -26.81 20.10
CA ALA A 697 10.88 -26.96 21.21
C ALA A 697 10.26 -25.61 21.70
N GLY A 698 10.60 -24.50 21.05
CA GLY A 698 10.11 -23.17 21.43
C GLY A 698 10.64 -22.64 22.78
N ASN A 699 11.56 -23.35 23.44
CA ASN A 699 12.26 -22.81 24.60
C ASN A 699 13.20 -21.70 24.12
N VAL A 700 13.40 -20.68 24.96
CA VAL A 700 14.21 -19.51 24.61
C VAL A 700 15.25 -19.28 25.69
N SER A 701 16.50 -19.14 25.28
CA SER A 701 17.63 -18.96 26.19
C SER A 701 17.51 -17.66 27.01
N ALA A 702 18.28 -17.59 28.10
CA ALA A 702 18.65 -16.30 28.65
C ALA A 702 19.35 -15.44 27.57
N ALA A 703 19.25 -14.12 27.68
CA ALA A 703 19.92 -13.21 26.76
C ALA A 703 21.44 -13.28 26.91
N SER A 704 22.16 -13.07 25.80
CA SER A 704 23.58 -12.75 25.81
C SER A 704 23.88 -11.55 26.72
N THR A 705 25.14 -11.39 27.11
CA THR A 705 25.64 -10.09 27.57
C THR A 705 25.29 -9.00 26.55
N ALA A 706 24.88 -7.84 27.03
CA ALA A 706 24.49 -6.72 26.16
C ALA A 706 25.72 -6.05 25.53
N LEU A 707 25.71 -5.92 24.21
CA LEU A 707 26.72 -5.22 23.44
C LEU A 707 26.21 -3.81 23.10
N SER A 708 26.85 -2.77 23.63
CA SER A 708 26.58 -1.39 23.21
C SER A 708 27.48 -1.04 22.01
N VAL A 709 26.86 -0.54 20.94
CA VAL A 709 27.55 -0.09 19.72
C VAL A 709 27.00 1.27 19.33
N THR A 710 27.89 2.25 19.17
CA THR A 710 27.53 3.52 18.52
C THR A 710 27.84 3.38 17.04
N THR A 711 26.86 3.67 16.17
CA THR A 711 27.12 3.82 14.73
C THR A 711 28.18 4.89 14.49
N LYS A 712 28.94 4.78 13.40
CA LYS A 712 29.91 5.82 13.06
C LYS A 712 29.19 7.17 12.88
N ALA A 713 29.96 8.25 13.04
CA ALA A 713 29.52 9.53 12.51
C ALA A 713 29.18 9.35 11.03
N GLY A 714 28.04 9.92 10.63
CA GLY A 714 27.58 9.85 9.26
C GLY A 714 28.67 10.28 8.31
N THR A 715 28.89 9.54 7.21
CA THR A 715 29.58 10.13 6.06
C THR A 715 28.63 11.10 5.37
N VAL A 716 28.32 12.19 6.09
CA VAL A 716 28.10 13.49 5.46
C VAL A 716 29.41 13.92 4.81
N THR A 717 29.70 13.30 3.66
CA THR A 717 29.86 14.11 2.47
C THR A 717 28.53 14.85 2.32
N PRO A 718 28.43 16.13 2.70
CA PRO A 718 27.16 16.84 2.61
C PRO A 718 26.76 16.88 1.14
N PRO A 719 25.49 16.63 0.78
CA PRO A 719 25.05 16.86 -0.58
C PRO A 719 25.26 18.34 -0.90
N GLY A 720 26.20 18.63 -1.79
CA GLY A 720 26.47 19.98 -2.29
C GLY A 720 27.57 20.81 -1.60
N SER A 721 28.33 20.32 -0.61
CA SER A 721 29.37 21.17 0.05
C SER A 721 30.56 21.50 -0.86
N GLY A 722 30.39 22.57 -1.62
CA GLY A 722 31.31 23.13 -2.59
C GLY A 722 30.66 24.34 -3.25
N THR A 723 31.24 24.86 -4.32
CA THR A 723 30.67 25.99 -5.05
C THR A 723 29.30 25.64 -5.63
N TRP A 724 28.31 26.51 -5.46
CA TRP A 724 26.99 26.38 -6.07
C TRP A 724 27.10 26.23 -7.61
N SER A 725 26.26 25.37 -8.18
CA SER A 725 26.14 25.14 -9.62
C SER A 725 24.67 25.17 -10.05
N ALA A 726 24.38 25.88 -11.16
CA ALA A 726 23.04 25.97 -11.71
C ALA A 726 22.47 24.61 -12.16
N ASP A 727 23.35 23.70 -12.60
CA ASP A 727 22.97 22.37 -13.09
C ASP A 727 22.74 21.33 -11.97
N ALA A 728 23.08 21.66 -10.72
CA ALA A 728 22.93 20.77 -9.58
C ALA A 728 21.57 20.95 -8.89
N THR A 729 20.98 19.83 -8.46
CA THR A 729 19.77 19.80 -7.61
C THR A 729 20.16 19.74 -6.14
N TYR A 730 19.53 20.57 -5.33
CA TYR A 730 19.74 20.64 -3.88
C TYR A 730 18.40 20.46 -3.16
N ASN A 731 18.44 19.90 -1.94
CA ASN A 731 17.29 19.49 -1.12
C ASN A 731 17.28 20.26 0.21
N GLN A 732 16.17 20.17 0.96
CA GLN A 732 16.08 20.75 2.30
C GLN A 732 17.23 20.27 3.21
N GLY A 733 18.14 21.17 3.57
CA GLY A 733 19.30 20.89 4.41
C GLY A 733 20.65 20.98 3.72
N ASP A 734 20.71 20.83 2.39
CA ASP A 734 21.92 20.85 1.58
C ASP A 734 22.60 22.24 1.68
N GLN A 735 23.94 22.28 1.67
CA GLN A 735 24.69 23.54 1.84
C GLN A 735 25.72 23.76 0.75
N VAL A 736 25.77 24.98 0.21
CA VAL A 736 26.64 25.42 -0.89
C VAL A 736 27.42 26.67 -0.51
N THR A 737 28.56 26.88 -1.15
CA THR A 737 29.29 28.15 -1.09
C THR A 737 29.01 28.97 -2.35
N TYR A 738 28.65 30.25 -2.22
CA TYR A 738 28.46 31.15 -3.35
C TYR A 738 28.88 32.57 -2.96
N ASN A 739 29.65 33.25 -3.82
CA ASN A 739 30.21 34.58 -3.58
C ASN A 739 30.89 34.77 -2.19
N GLY A 740 31.51 33.70 -1.65
CA GLY A 740 32.20 33.70 -0.35
C GLY A 740 31.31 33.39 0.85
N HIS A 741 29.99 33.30 0.68
CA HIS A 741 29.02 32.98 1.73
C HIS A 741 28.56 31.52 1.66
N THR A 742 28.13 30.97 2.80
CA THR A 742 27.52 29.63 2.87
C THR A 742 26.01 29.75 2.95
N TYR A 743 25.31 29.09 2.03
CA TYR A 743 23.85 29.06 1.96
C TYR A 743 23.32 27.64 2.17
N LYS A 744 22.16 27.54 2.81
CA LYS A 744 21.44 26.29 3.09
C LYS A 744 20.12 26.26 2.31
N ALA A 745 19.90 25.19 1.57
CA ALA A 745 18.65 24.96 0.87
C ALA A 745 17.51 24.72 1.87
N LYS A 746 16.45 25.50 1.74
CA LYS A 746 15.25 25.54 2.62
C LYS A 746 14.24 24.47 2.23
N TRP A 747 14.21 24.15 0.94
CA TRP A 747 13.43 23.14 0.25
C TRP A 747 14.17 22.77 -1.05
N TRP A 748 13.57 21.97 -1.93
CA TRP A 748 14.21 21.56 -3.18
C TRP A 748 14.43 22.75 -4.14
N THR A 749 15.60 22.81 -4.76
CA THR A 749 15.97 23.83 -5.76
C THR A 749 16.91 23.28 -6.83
N LYS A 750 16.81 23.83 -8.04
CA LYS A 750 17.77 23.69 -9.14
C LYS A 750 17.84 25.02 -9.88
N GLY A 751 19.04 25.53 -10.15
CA GLY A 751 19.22 26.77 -10.92
C GLY A 751 18.88 28.09 -10.20
N ASP A 752 18.15 28.08 -9.08
CA ASP A 752 17.96 29.28 -8.27
C ASP A 752 19.29 29.70 -7.61
N VAL A 753 19.71 30.95 -7.82
CA VAL A 753 21.00 31.49 -7.35
C VAL A 753 20.95 31.82 -5.85
N PRO A 754 21.93 31.41 -5.03
CA PRO A 754 21.94 31.72 -3.60
C PRO A 754 22.09 33.23 -3.33
N GLY A 755 21.24 33.76 -2.45
CA GLY A 755 21.23 35.17 -2.09
C GLY A 755 20.65 36.12 -3.15
N ALA A 756 20.15 35.63 -4.29
CA ALA A 756 19.54 36.47 -5.33
C ALA A 756 18.11 36.93 -5.00
N ASP A 757 17.43 36.24 -4.08
CA ASP A 757 16.09 36.59 -3.57
C ASP A 757 16.06 36.34 -2.05
N GLN A 758 15.51 37.30 -1.30
CA GLN A 758 15.30 37.22 0.15
C GLN A 758 14.33 36.09 0.54
N TRP A 759 13.39 35.74 -0.34
CA TRP A 759 12.40 34.68 -0.14
C TRP A 759 12.69 33.41 -0.96
N GLY A 760 13.83 33.40 -1.66
CA GLY A 760 14.29 32.27 -2.46
C GLY A 760 14.61 31.02 -1.62
N PRO A 761 14.98 29.91 -2.27
CA PRO A 761 15.18 28.60 -1.61
C PRO A 761 16.44 28.51 -0.75
N TRP A 762 17.16 29.61 -0.50
CA TRP A 762 18.47 29.64 0.13
C TRP A 762 18.47 30.56 1.36
N ASP A 763 18.61 29.98 2.56
CA ASP A 763 18.92 30.75 3.78
C ASP A 763 20.44 30.97 3.87
N LEU A 764 20.87 32.18 4.22
CA LEU A 764 22.26 32.45 4.58
C LEU A 764 22.58 31.76 5.92
N VAL A 765 23.65 30.97 5.96
CA VAL A 765 24.08 30.22 7.17
C VAL A 765 24.99 31.08 8.04
N ASN A 766 25.95 31.77 7.42
CA ASN A 766 26.77 32.87 7.95
C ASN A 766 27.25 33.74 6.76
#